data_AF-W6Y2K0-F1
#
_entry.id   AF-W6Y2K0-F1
#
_cell.length_a   1.000
_cell.length_b   1.000
_cell.length_c   1.000
_cell.angle_alpha   90.00
_cell.angle_beta   90.00
_cell.angle_gamma   90.00
#
_symmetry.space_group_name_H-M   'P 1'
#
loop_
_entity.id
_entity.type
_entity.pdbx_description
1 polymer ?
#
loop_
_entity_poly.entity_id
_entity_poly.type
_entity_poly.pdbx_seq_one_letter_code
_entity_poly.pdbx_strand_id
1 'polypeptide(L)'
;MSNIWYLARIEEERFAATAALFAMYTKQQSIREPTPVLPEDDDDSSNEEDIDDDWQTTVACEKLHRATGNALKDKSLDRLSELLAREKTSNLYPKQSTVKHVAAAVWINLSCDYPTTILLAKNDGLDERDRKLRADKEGLIGYARFRLELYVSQISQCKVDVSGLDVDDPSTVQIQRLLQLCGTYSNSPSILSLREAVDLAYELRCADSHQLKEPSFAKISEAVLMLSRLRAAYECFKTTALSFPEFRSLEWKSVESPHKVGIEASRFCKQVQSLAKKVHRKQLAKGSHAQRYYNASWLHVHAEMQILVDLESELKWQQRVHGYIGTSKKPCFLCNELLRNYVRLSVDGIRTSAFRARTSHGKVCPLWTLPSIPASAPPGIGISIAAALIQTHSYILQVLSAGLVVIQPAIAESSVGMSEAGALPGAIPSKLKLEYLAHKRNKTACTPAEKLDEDGDTFGPKLKTVRVLRIPADGSVPRLVPIAYHAQSPESKRWIPELGLHIVPDFREYWAAYHVDRKLRCFNVNNQPTKMIEGHCWIYRNENIDLPENEYIKRMLGLDRIDFSRRFYYGDVFIVKYTEHPTTLACEVNIPKALLPQLIALLKTVFQSEWEKAYLESQLRSDQTPVEREVLDRMPPIALEILAIQLCDDDGLIHSSVSPSDDPDIMAIREVRRPRALDLMGWNGFQSSQL
;
A
#
# COMPACT_ATOMS: atom_id res chain seq x y z
N MET A 1 -1.70 -1.26 38.02
CA MET A 1 -1.47 -0.99 36.59
C MET A 1 -2.00 0.40 36.30
N SER A 2 -1.17 1.29 35.78
CA SER A 2 -1.57 2.67 35.48
C SER A 2 -2.31 2.71 34.15
N ASN A 3 -3.64 2.72 34.20
CA ASN A 3 -4.49 2.91 33.03
C ASN A 3 -4.53 4.42 32.68
N ILE A 4 -4.31 4.81 31.41
CA ILE A 4 -4.39 6.20 30.94
C ILE A 4 -5.71 6.86 31.38
N TRP A 5 -6.82 6.12 31.28
CA TRP A 5 -8.15 6.55 31.68
C TRP A 5 -8.22 6.85 33.19
N TYR A 6 -7.57 6.02 34.00
CA TYR A 6 -7.46 6.24 35.45
C TYR A 6 -6.63 7.48 35.78
N LEU A 7 -5.48 7.66 35.12
CA LEU A 7 -4.63 8.86 35.27
C LEU A 7 -5.40 10.13 34.90
N ALA A 8 -6.21 10.07 33.84
CA ALA A 8 -7.05 11.16 33.38
C ALA A 8 -8.27 11.42 34.29
N ARG A 9 -8.58 10.49 35.21
CA ARG A 9 -9.83 10.46 36.01
C ARG A 9 -11.09 10.52 35.13
N ILE A 10 -11.04 9.85 33.98
CA ILE A 10 -12.13 9.77 33.01
C ILE A 10 -12.41 8.29 32.75
N GLU A 11 -13.65 7.84 32.96
CA GLU A 11 -14.07 6.50 32.51
C GLU A 11 -14.03 6.43 30.98
N GLU A 12 -13.41 5.38 30.43
CA GLU A 12 -13.29 5.16 28.98
C GLU A 12 -14.66 5.20 28.30
N GLU A 13 -15.65 4.50 28.85
CA GLU A 13 -17.00 4.47 28.29
C GLU A 13 -17.64 5.87 28.32
N ARG A 14 -17.33 6.67 29.34
CA ARG A 14 -17.86 8.03 29.48
C ARG A 14 -17.25 8.96 28.44
N PHE A 15 -15.96 8.83 28.15
CA PHE A 15 -15.33 9.58 27.06
C PHE A 15 -15.94 9.18 25.72
N ALA A 16 -16.05 7.88 25.44
CA ALA A 16 -16.66 7.38 24.22
C ALA A 16 -18.11 7.87 24.08
N ALA A 17 -18.90 7.87 25.16
CA ALA A 17 -20.26 8.40 25.16
C ALA A 17 -20.29 9.91 24.86
N THR A 18 -19.30 10.66 25.35
CA THR A 18 -19.13 12.09 25.06
C THR A 18 -18.79 12.31 23.59
N ALA A 19 -17.83 11.55 23.04
CA ALA A 19 -17.48 11.58 21.63
C ALA A 19 -18.65 11.22 20.71
N ALA A 20 -19.44 10.19 21.06
CA ALA A 20 -20.62 9.81 20.31
C ALA A 20 -21.69 10.91 20.31
N LEU A 21 -21.96 11.52 21.47
CA LEU A 21 -22.88 12.65 21.57
C LEU A 21 -22.39 13.86 20.76
N PHE A 22 -21.10 14.11 20.77
CA PHE A 22 -20.50 15.19 19.99
C PHE A 22 -20.61 14.94 18.49
N ALA A 23 -20.35 13.72 18.04
CA ALA A 23 -20.50 13.34 16.65
C ALA A 23 -21.96 13.41 16.15
N MET A 24 -22.93 13.16 17.05
CA MET A 24 -24.35 13.38 16.79
C MET A 24 -24.69 14.87 16.69
N TYR A 25 -24.13 15.69 17.60
CA TYR A 25 -24.32 17.14 17.60
C TYR A 25 -23.80 17.78 16.31
N THR A 26 -22.61 17.37 15.86
CA THR A 26 -22.02 17.85 14.59
C THR A 26 -22.63 17.19 13.35
N LYS A 27 -23.55 16.24 13.50
CA LYS A 27 -24.14 15.47 12.39
C LYS A 27 -23.08 14.85 11.45
N GLN A 28 -21.92 14.48 11.99
CA GLN A 28 -20.76 13.98 11.22
C GLN A 28 -20.19 14.97 10.19
N GLN A 29 -20.51 16.26 10.32
CA GLN A 29 -19.93 17.35 9.54
C GLN A 29 -18.55 17.75 10.11
N SER A 30 -17.79 18.54 9.34
CA SER A 30 -16.45 18.98 9.72
C SER A 30 -16.53 20.11 10.74
N ILE A 31 -15.70 20.05 11.79
CA ILE A 31 -15.51 21.14 12.74
C ILE A 31 -14.37 22.01 12.20
N ARG A 32 -14.64 23.31 11.97
CA ARG A 32 -13.59 24.27 11.68
C ARG A 32 -13.19 24.96 12.98
N GLU A 33 -11.89 25.06 13.23
CA GLU A 33 -11.40 25.95 14.28
C GLU A 33 -11.75 27.39 13.92
N PRO A 34 -12.16 28.23 14.89
CA PRO A 34 -12.25 29.65 14.63
C PRO A 34 -10.87 30.11 14.18
N THR A 35 -10.74 30.53 12.91
CA THR A 35 -9.51 31.17 12.47
C THR A 35 -9.30 32.35 13.43
N PRO A 36 -8.20 32.40 14.20
CA PRO A 36 -7.93 33.57 15.01
C PRO A 36 -7.95 34.75 14.05
N VAL A 37 -8.86 35.70 14.28
CA VAL A 37 -8.86 36.97 13.57
C VAL A 37 -7.59 37.65 14.07
N LEU A 38 -6.48 37.39 13.39
CA LEU A 38 -5.24 38.12 13.63
C LEU A 38 -5.56 39.58 13.28
N PRO A 39 -5.19 40.54 14.15
CA PRO A 39 -5.30 41.95 13.78
C PRO A 39 -4.58 42.14 12.44
N GLU A 40 -5.21 42.89 11.53
CA GLU A 40 -4.63 43.29 10.25
C GLU A 40 -3.43 44.20 10.55
N ASP A 41 -2.28 43.60 10.86
CA ASP A 41 -1.02 44.30 10.96
C ASP A 41 -0.48 44.44 9.52
N ASP A 42 -0.68 45.63 8.96
CA ASP A 42 -0.08 46.11 7.71
C ASP A 42 1.45 46.25 7.86
N ASP A 43 2.22 45.17 7.87
CA ASP A 43 3.63 45.25 7.43
C ASP A 43 4.34 43.89 7.25
N ASP A 44 5.13 43.85 6.19
CA ASP A 44 6.15 42.89 5.79
C ASP A 44 5.79 41.46 5.34
N SER A 45 6.02 41.27 4.04
CA SER A 45 5.94 40.06 3.24
C SER A 45 6.78 38.90 3.78
N SER A 46 6.12 37.93 4.39
CA SER A 46 6.53 36.53 4.26
C SER A 46 5.39 35.79 3.57
N ASN A 47 5.57 35.53 2.27
CA ASN A 47 4.65 34.73 1.45
C ASN A 47 4.66 33.26 1.92
N GLU A 48 4.11 32.98 3.10
CA GLU A 48 3.49 31.69 3.36
C GLU A 48 2.13 31.70 2.68
N GLU A 49 2.16 31.58 1.34
CA GLU A 49 0.95 31.28 0.57
C GLU A 49 0.26 30.09 1.23
N ASP A 50 -1.01 30.24 1.59
CA ASP A 50 -1.90 29.15 2.00
C ASP A 50 -1.89 28.09 0.89
N ILE A 51 -0.97 27.13 0.99
CA ILE A 51 -0.86 25.99 0.09
C ILE A 51 -2.09 25.14 0.34
N ASP A 52 -3.11 25.39 -0.47
CA ASP A 52 -4.36 24.67 -0.52
C ASP A 52 -4.10 23.15 -0.43
N ASP A 53 -4.56 22.52 0.65
CA ASP A 53 -4.18 21.16 1.07
C ASP A 53 -4.49 20.07 0.03
N ASP A 54 -5.35 20.37 -0.94
CA ASP A 54 -5.66 19.47 -2.08
C ASP A 54 -4.48 19.37 -3.07
N TRP A 55 -3.57 20.35 -3.09
CA TRP A 55 -2.36 20.41 -3.92
C TRP A 55 -1.15 19.69 -3.32
N GLN A 56 -1.18 19.28 -2.05
CA GLN A 56 0.00 18.69 -1.40
C GLN A 56 0.35 17.29 -1.91
N THR A 57 -0.55 16.62 -2.65
CA THR A 57 -0.20 15.36 -3.32
C THR A 57 0.31 15.50 -4.76
N THR A 58 0.23 16.69 -5.36
CA THR A 58 0.56 16.98 -6.77
C THR A 58 1.83 17.81 -6.93
N VAL A 59 2.51 18.16 -5.84
CA VAL A 59 3.81 18.81 -5.89
C VAL A 59 4.76 18.00 -6.79
N ALA A 60 5.08 18.55 -7.97
CA ALA A 60 5.98 17.95 -8.95
C ALA A 60 7.32 17.59 -8.29
N CYS A 61 7.96 16.51 -8.74
CA CYS A 61 9.25 16.05 -8.22
C CYS A 61 10.31 17.17 -8.16
N GLU A 62 10.22 18.19 -9.00
CA GLU A 62 11.10 19.37 -8.97
C GLU A 62 11.12 20.10 -7.62
N LYS A 63 10.00 20.14 -6.88
CA LYS A 63 9.94 20.78 -5.56
C LYS A 63 10.38 19.85 -4.43
N LEU A 64 10.51 18.53 -4.66
CA LEU A 64 11.04 17.60 -3.65
C LEU A 64 12.50 17.88 -3.34
N HIS A 65 13.31 18.25 -4.35
CA HIS A 65 14.73 18.63 -4.16
C HIS A 65 14.92 19.93 -3.36
N ARG A 66 13.90 20.78 -3.30
CA ARG A 66 13.91 22.02 -2.51
C ARG A 66 13.30 21.84 -1.12
N ALA A 67 12.70 20.68 -0.83
CA ALA A 67 12.09 20.44 0.47
C ALA A 67 13.18 20.38 1.55
N THR A 68 12.91 20.99 2.71
CA THR A 68 13.76 20.81 3.87
C THR A 68 13.79 19.34 4.27
N GLY A 69 14.86 18.89 4.94
CA GLY A 69 14.96 17.49 5.35
C GLY A 69 13.75 17.01 6.18
N ASN A 70 13.22 17.85 7.07
CA ASN A 70 12.03 17.51 7.84
C ASN A 70 10.78 17.38 6.97
N ALA A 71 10.56 18.31 6.03
CA ALA A 71 9.43 18.24 5.12
C ALA A 71 9.50 17.01 4.20
N LEU A 72 10.71 16.59 3.82
CA LEU A 72 10.92 15.36 3.08
C LEU A 72 10.48 14.16 3.92
N LYS A 73 10.95 14.02 5.16
CA LYS A 73 10.53 12.96 6.10
C LYS A 73 9.01 12.92 6.32
N ASP A 74 8.38 14.09 6.54
CA ASP A 74 6.93 14.21 6.72
C ASP A 74 6.20 13.58 5.52
N LYS A 75 6.60 13.96 4.30
CA LYS A 75 6.06 13.41 3.05
C LYS A 75 6.33 11.91 2.89
N SER A 76 7.50 11.41 3.26
CA SER A 76 7.82 9.98 3.14
C SER A 76 6.93 9.14 4.06
N LEU A 77 6.74 9.59 5.31
CA LEU A 77 5.88 8.92 6.29
C LEU A 77 4.42 8.87 5.83
N ASP A 78 3.93 9.98 5.28
CA ASP A 78 2.61 10.06 4.68
C ASP A 78 2.41 9.07 3.52
N ARG A 79 3.36 9.03 2.57
CA ARG A 79 3.27 8.13 1.40
C ARG A 79 3.34 6.67 1.78
N LEU A 80 4.19 6.35 2.75
CA LEU A 80 4.28 5.03 3.32
C LEU A 80 2.96 4.60 3.97
N SER A 81 2.36 5.48 4.78
CA SER A 81 1.03 5.22 5.36
C SER A 81 -0.04 5.04 4.28
N GLU A 82 -0.04 5.85 3.22
CA GLU A 82 -0.94 5.69 2.08
C GLU A 82 -0.77 4.34 1.38
N LEU A 83 0.47 3.88 1.17
CA LEU A 83 0.74 2.57 0.58
C LEU A 83 0.20 1.45 1.47
N LEU A 84 0.45 1.51 2.77
CA LEU A 84 -0.04 0.52 3.73
C LEU A 84 -1.57 0.49 3.79
N ALA A 85 -2.24 1.65 3.79
CA ALA A 85 -3.69 1.73 3.86
C ALA A 85 -4.39 1.17 2.60
N ARG A 86 -3.71 1.08 1.46
CA ARG A 86 -4.28 0.48 0.23
C ARG A 86 -4.37 -1.03 0.29
N GLU A 87 -3.57 -1.65 1.14
CA GLU A 87 -3.66 -3.08 1.37
C GLU A 87 -4.93 -3.39 2.15
N LYS A 88 -5.93 -3.84 1.39
CA LYS A 88 -7.14 -4.38 1.98
C LYS A 88 -6.77 -5.70 2.64
N THR A 89 -7.00 -5.77 3.94
CA THR A 89 -7.07 -7.02 4.70
C THR A 89 -7.95 -7.98 3.89
N SER A 90 -7.44 -9.17 3.57
CA SER A 90 -7.96 -10.03 2.52
C SER A 90 -9.43 -10.27 2.77
N ASN A 91 -10.20 -10.44 1.69
CA ASN A 91 -11.63 -10.77 1.73
C ASN A 91 -11.99 -12.05 2.51
N LEU A 92 -11.06 -12.64 3.30
CA LEU A 92 -11.32 -13.64 4.34
C LEU A 92 -12.54 -13.26 5.20
N TYR A 93 -12.81 -11.96 5.38
CA TYR A 93 -14.05 -11.47 5.97
C TYR A 93 -14.86 -10.64 4.95
N PRO A 94 -15.64 -11.27 4.06
CA PRO A 94 -16.40 -10.59 3.00
C PRO A 94 -17.57 -9.73 3.53
N LYS A 95 -17.61 -9.42 4.83
CA LYS A 95 -18.68 -8.73 5.54
C LYS A 95 -18.27 -7.40 6.19
N GLN A 96 -17.00 -6.99 6.17
CA GLN A 96 -16.55 -5.74 6.81
C GLN A 96 -16.23 -4.64 5.79
N SER A 97 -17.15 -4.39 4.84
CA SER A 97 -16.97 -3.38 3.78
C SER A 97 -16.95 -1.93 4.27
N THR A 98 -17.03 -1.68 5.58
CA THR A 98 -17.11 -0.34 6.16
C THR A 98 -15.87 0.07 6.92
N VAL A 99 -14.93 -0.84 7.19
CA VAL A 99 -13.74 -0.42 7.94
C VAL A 99 -12.78 0.28 7.00
N LYS A 100 -12.53 1.54 7.34
CA LYS A 100 -11.62 2.39 6.60
C LYS A 100 -10.22 1.94 6.93
N HIS A 101 -9.54 1.37 5.95
CA HIS A 101 -8.11 1.13 6.02
C HIS A 101 -7.44 2.51 6.15
N VAL A 102 -7.06 2.85 7.38
CA VAL A 102 -6.23 4.00 7.72
C VAL A 102 -4.98 3.41 8.36
N ALA A 103 -3.83 3.87 7.89
CA ALA A 103 -2.53 3.55 8.45
C ALA A 103 -1.82 4.82 8.90
N ALA A 104 -0.89 4.65 9.83
CA ALA A 104 -0.01 5.68 10.31
C ALA A 104 1.44 5.15 10.36
N ALA A 105 2.40 6.05 10.28
CA ALA A 105 3.82 5.76 10.33
C ALA A 105 4.57 6.86 11.07
N VAL A 106 5.64 6.50 11.79
CA VAL A 106 6.53 7.48 12.44
C VAL A 106 7.99 7.06 12.32
N TRP A 107 8.86 8.06 12.22
CA TRP A 107 10.30 7.91 12.08
C TRP A 107 11.02 7.99 13.43
N ILE A 108 11.91 7.04 13.72
CA ILE A 108 12.74 7.03 14.95
C ILE A 108 14.21 6.89 14.57
N ASN A 109 15.02 7.88 14.97
CA ASN A 109 16.46 7.84 14.74
C ASN A 109 17.21 7.38 15.99
N LEU A 110 17.58 6.09 16.05
CA LEU A 110 18.16 5.46 17.25
C LEU A 110 19.64 5.82 17.53
N SER A 111 20.21 6.84 16.88
CA SER A 111 21.64 7.25 16.83
C SER A 111 22.43 6.60 15.70
N CYS A 112 23.63 7.11 15.41
CA CYS A 112 24.49 6.68 14.30
C CYS A 112 24.81 5.18 14.28
N ASP A 113 24.78 4.53 15.45
CA ASP A 113 25.16 3.13 15.61
C ASP A 113 23.98 2.15 15.47
N TYR A 114 22.75 2.65 15.38
CA TYR A 114 21.54 1.84 15.32
C TYR A 114 20.74 2.10 14.05
N PRO A 115 20.03 1.07 13.56
CA PRO A 115 19.14 1.25 12.43
C PRO A 115 18.09 2.32 12.73
N THR A 116 17.76 3.13 11.71
CA THR A 116 16.56 3.95 11.76
C THR A 116 15.36 3.02 11.82
N THR A 117 14.45 3.23 12.77
CA THR A 117 13.22 2.45 12.86
C THR A 117 12.04 3.26 12.33
N ILE A 118 11.22 2.66 11.47
CA ILE A 118 9.90 3.16 11.10
C ILE A 118 8.84 2.32 11.81
N LEU A 119 8.06 2.95 12.69
CA LEU A 119 6.90 2.28 13.28
C LEU A 119 5.70 2.42 12.37
N LEU A 120 4.92 1.34 12.27
CA LEU A 120 3.73 1.25 11.43
C LEU A 120 2.53 0.78 12.25
N ALA A 121 1.37 1.37 12.00
CA ALA A 121 0.10 0.94 12.57
C ALA A 121 -1.05 1.02 11.56
N LYS A 122 -2.11 0.25 11.79
CA LYS A 122 -3.37 0.27 11.01
C LYS A 122 -4.58 0.22 11.93
N ASN A 123 -5.67 0.88 11.55
CA ASN A 123 -6.93 0.87 12.31
C ASN A 123 -7.52 -0.53 12.54
N ASP A 124 -7.17 -1.52 11.70
CA ASP A 124 -7.60 -2.92 11.84
C ASP A 124 -6.49 -3.84 12.37
N GLY A 125 -5.39 -3.25 12.84
CA GLY A 125 -4.14 -3.96 13.09
C GLY A 125 -3.44 -4.33 11.78
N LEU A 126 -2.19 -4.74 11.91
CA LEU A 126 -1.39 -5.27 10.80
C LEU A 126 -1.65 -6.78 10.69
N ASP A 127 -2.17 -7.21 9.55
CA ASP A 127 -2.45 -8.62 9.27
C ASP A 127 -1.16 -9.39 8.89
N GLU A 128 -1.27 -10.69 8.64
CA GLU A 128 -0.10 -11.49 8.28
C GLU A 128 0.50 -11.07 6.92
N ARG A 129 -0.28 -10.51 6.00
CA ARG A 129 0.24 -9.99 4.74
C ARG A 129 1.00 -8.68 4.96
N ASP A 130 0.52 -7.84 5.86
CA ASP A 130 1.24 -6.65 6.33
C ASP A 130 2.56 -7.02 7.01
N ARG A 131 2.58 -8.10 7.81
CA ARG A 131 3.80 -8.63 8.42
C ARG A 131 4.73 -9.29 7.41
N LYS A 132 4.20 -9.90 6.34
CA LYS A 132 4.99 -10.45 5.24
C LYS A 132 5.58 -9.36 4.35
N LEU A 133 4.84 -8.29 4.09
CA LEU A 133 5.37 -7.06 3.47
C LEU A 133 6.60 -6.52 4.23
N ARG A 134 6.67 -6.77 5.55
CA ARG A 134 7.82 -6.47 6.41
C ARG A 134 8.92 -7.54 6.36
N ALA A 135 8.55 -8.81 6.48
CA ALA A 135 9.50 -9.90 6.66
C ALA A 135 10.23 -10.29 5.38
N ASP A 136 9.55 -10.15 4.24
CA ASP A 136 10.13 -10.48 2.95
C ASP A 136 10.44 -9.18 2.20
N LYS A 137 11.72 -8.96 1.94
CA LYS A 137 12.16 -7.84 1.11
C LYS A 137 11.56 -7.92 -0.31
N GLU A 138 11.16 -9.12 -0.76
CA GLU A 138 10.41 -9.34 -2.01
C GLU A 138 8.92 -8.97 -1.89
N GLY A 139 8.36 -8.86 -0.68
CA GLY A 139 6.94 -8.66 -0.46
C GLY A 139 6.41 -7.32 -0.99
N LEU A 140 7.02 -6.20 -0.58
CA LEU A 140 6.57 -4.87 -1.01
C LEU A 140 6.98 -4.56 -2.47
N ILE A 141 8.02 -5.21 -2.99
CA ILE A 141 8.35 -5.23 -4.44
C ILE A 141 7.28 -5.95 -5.23
N GLY A 142 7.02 -7.21 -4.87
CA GLY A 142 6.05 -8.05 -5.52
C GLY A 142 4.69 -7.37 -5.51
N TYR A 143 4.36 -6.68 -4.41
CA TYR A 143 3.19 -5.82 -4.32
C TYR A 143 3.22 -4.66 -5.33
N ALA A 144 4.25 -3.82 -5.31
CA ALA A 144 4.34 -2.65 -6.20
C ALA A 144 4.31 -3.07 -7.67
N ARG A 145 5.07 -4.10 -8.04
CA ARG A 145 5.09 -4.71 -9.37
C ARG A 145 3.71 -5.22 -9.78
N PHE A 146 3.07 -6.03 -8.94
CA PHE A 146 1.72 -6.55 -9.20
C PHE A 146 0.71 -5.42 -9.43
N ARG A 147 0.82 -4.32 -8.68
CA ARG A 147 -0.07 -3.16 -8.82
C ARG A 147 0.21 -2.39 -10.10
N LEU A 148 1.48 -2.19 -10.47
CA LEU A 148 1.86 -1.61 -11.75
C LEU A 148 1.27 -2.42 -12.92
N GLU A 149 1.50 -3.73 -12.91
CA GLU A 149 0.96 -4.65 -13.93
C GLU A 149 -0.58 -4.61 -13.97
N LEU A 150 -1.24 -4.58 -12.81
CA LEU A 150 -2.69 -4.46 -12.73
C LEU A 150 -3.20 -3.17 -13.37
N TYR A 151 -2.62 -2.01 -13.05
CA TYR A 151 -3.07 -0.73 -13.57
C TYR A 151 -2.77 -0.57 -15.07
N VAL A 152 -1.61 -1.04 -15.52
CA VAL A 152 -1.29 -1.10 -16.96
C VAL A 152 -2.26 -2.01 -17.70
N SER A 153 -2.56 -3.18 -17.13
CA SER A 153 -3.55 -4.10 -17.70
C SER A 153 -4.93 -3.45 -17.77
N GLN A 154 -5.36 -2.70 -16.75
CA GLN A 154 -6.63 -1.98 -16.75
C GLN A 154 -6.70 -0.94 -17.88
N ILE A 155 -5.63 -0.15 -18.07
CA ILE A 155 -5.53 0.82 -19.17
C ILE A 155 -5.59 0.10 -20.52
N SER A 156 -4.81 -0.98 -20.70
CA SER A 156 -4.80 -1.73 -21.97
C SER A 156 -6.13 -2.40 -22.33
N GLN A 157 -6.96 -2.72 -21.34
CA GLN A 157 -8.27 -3.36 -21.54
C GLN A 157 -9.39 -2.35 -21.80
N CYS A 158 -9.14 -1.05 -21.60
CA CYS A 158 -10.13 -0.02 -21.84
C CYS A 158 -10.31 0.19 -23.35
N LYS A 159 -11.46 -0.28 -23.88
CA LYS A 159 -11.90 -0.01 -25.26
C LYS A 159 -12.50 1.38 -25.36
N VAL A 160 -11.69 2.41 -25.14
CA VAL A 160 -12.14 3.79 -25.32
C VAL A 160 -11.85 4.22 -26.75
N ASP A 161 -12.87 4.73 -27.42
CA ASP A 161 -12.73 5.30 -28.74
C ASP A 161 -12.05 6.67 -28.62
N VAL A 162 -10.78 6.71 -28.97
CA VAL A 162 -9.97 7.94 -28.96
C VAL A 162 -10.16 8.79 -30.22
N SER A 163 -10.95 8.34 -31.20
CA SER A 163 -11.17 9.08 -32.45
C SER A 163 -12.01 10.35 -32.27
N GLY A 164 -12.76 10.44 -31.17
CA GLY A 164 -13.55 11.62 -30.81
C GLY A 164 -12.84 12.62 -29.90
N LEU A 165 -11.57 12.39 -29.54
CA LEU A 165 -10.80 13.33 -28.74
C LEU A 165 -10.36 14.53 -29.58
N ASP A 166 -10.29 15.70 -28.94
CA ASP A 166 -9.81 16.92 -29.57
C ASP A 166 -8.32 16.74 -29.97
N VAL A 167 -8.06 16.68 -31.27
CA VAL A 167 -6.71 16.44 -31.80
C VAL A 167 -5.76 17.60 -31.46
N ASP A 168 -6.31 18.79 -31.18
CA ASP A 168 -5.54 19.98 -30.84
C ASP A 168 -5.11 20.02 -29.35
N ASP A 169 -5.69 19.17 -28.49
CA ASP A 169 -5.27 19.06 -27.10
C ASP A 169 -4.01 18.16 -26.98
N PRO A 170 -2.87 18.68 -26.46
CA PRO A 170 -1.65 17.91 -26.30
C PRO A 170 -1.82 16.66 -25.42
N SER A 171 -2.80 16.66 -24.50
CA SER A 171 -3.11 15.51 -23.66
C SER A 171 -3.74 14.35 -24.45
N THR A 172 -4.40 14.60 -25.59
CA THR A 172 -4.91 13.56 -26.49
C THR A 172 -3.78 12.66 -26.98
N VAL A 173 -2.70 13.26 -27.47
CA VAL A 173 -1.53 12.54 -27.98
C VAL A 173 -0.88 11.71 -26.88
N GLN A 174 -0.79 12.27 -25.66
CA GLN A 174 -0.26 11.58 -24.49
C GLN A 174 -1.17 10.40 -24.06
N ILE A 175 -2.49 10.56 -24.06
CA ILE A 175 -3.44 9.48 -23.73
C ILE A 175 -3.34 8.35 -24.76
N GLN A 176 -3.28 8.68 -26.06
CA GLN A 176 -3.12 7.69 -27.12
C GLN A 176 -1.80 6.93 -26.99
N ARG A 177 -0.69 7.64 -26.74
CA ARG A 177 0.61 7.01 -26.50
C ARG A 177 0.61 6.13 -25.26
N LEU A 178 -0.05 6.55 -24.17
CA LEU A 178 -0.19 5.73 -22.96
C LEU A 178 -0.95 4.43 -23.23
N LEU A 179 -2.06 4.50 -23.98
CA LEU A 179 -2.83 3.33 -24.37
C LEU A 179 -2.00 2.36 -25.23
N GLN A 180 -1.23 2.90 -26.17
CA GLN A 180 -0.33 2.11 -27.01
C GLN A 180 0.78 1.43 -26.19
N LEU A 181 1.42 2.15 -25.27
CA LEU A 181 2.46 1.61 -24.39
C LEU A 181 1.92 0.50 -23.49
N CYS A 182 0.76 0.74 -22.87
CA CYS A 182 0.09 -0.27 -22.05
C CYS A 182 -0.31 -1.50 -22.87
N GLY A 183 -0.81 -1.32 -24.09
CA GLY A 183 -1.13 -2.42 -25.01
C GLY A 183 0.11 -3.21 -25.43
N THR A 184 1.21 -2.52 -25.72
CA THR A 184 2.50 -3.13 -26.06
C THR A 184 3.03 -3.94 -24.88
N TYR A 185 3.03 -3.37 -23.67
CA TYR A 185 3.44 -4.06 -22.45
C TYR A 185 2.60 -5.31 -22.17
N SER A 186 1.27 -5.23 -22.34
CA SER A 186 0.39 -6.39 -22.14
C SER A 186 0.64 -7.53 -23.13
N ASN A 187 1.12 -7.22 -24.34
CA ASN A 187 1.44 -8.23 -25.37
C ASN A 187 2.88 -8.73 -25.26
N SER A 188 3.82 -7.86 -24.89
CA SER A 188 5.24 -8.12 -24.75
C SER A 188 5.78 -7.32 -23.56
N PRO A 189 5.76 -7.91 -22.35
CA PRO A 189 6.19 -7.22 -21.13
C PRO A 189 7.65 -6.76 -21.24
N SER A 190 7.83 -5.45 -21.32
CA SER A 190 9.14 -4.79 -21.37
C SER A 190 9.25 -3.76 -20.26
N ILE A 191 10.38 -3.76 -19.56
CA ILE A 191 10.70 -2.77 -18.53
C ILE A 191 10.64 -1.34 -19.10
N LEU A 192 11.15 -1.14 -20.31
CA LEU A 192 11.17 0.17 -20.96
C LEU A 192 9.75 0.69 -21.22
N SER A 193 8.87 -0.17 -21.77
CA SER A 193 7.47 0.21 -22.03
C SER A 193 6.69 0.49 -20.74
N LEU A 194 6.96 -0.28 -19.67
CA LEU A 194 6.37 -0.03 -18.35
C LEU A 194 6.80 1.32 -17.79
N ARG A 195 8.10 1.61 -17.88
CA ARG A 195 8.68 2.88 -17.44
C ARG A 195 8.02 4.04 -18.16
N GLU A 196 8.02 4.04 -19.50
CA GLU A 196 7.42 5.10 -20.31
C GLU A 196 5.92 5.27 -19.98
N ALA A 197 5.19 4.17 -19.77
CA ALA A 197 3.78 4.23 -19.40
C ALA A 197 3.56 4.89 -18.02
N VAL A 198 4.39 4.55 -17.03
CA VAL A 198 4.33 5.15 -15.69
C VAL A 198 4.73 6.63 -15.76
N ASP A 199 5.71 6.96 -16.58
CA ASP A 199 6.22 8.31 -16.71
C ASP A 199 5.15 9.22 -17.33
N LEU A 200 4.55 8.77 -18.43
CA LEU A 200 3.48 9.46 -19.13
C LEU A 200 2.21 9.58 -18.28
N ALA A 201 1.85 8.54 -17.50
CA ALA A 201 0.72 8.62 -16.57
C ALA A 201 0.95 9.69 -15.48
N TYR A 202 2.20 9.91 -15.06
CA TYR A 202 2.53 10.97 -14.11
C TYR A 202 2.46 12.37 -14.74
N GLU A 203 2.95 12.53 -15.97
CA GLU A 203 2.82 13.78 -16.73
C GLU A 203 1.36 14.16 -16.97
N LEU A 204 0.55 13.20 -17.43
CA LEU A 204 -0.89 13.37 -17.65
C LEU A 204 -1.63 13.82 -16.38
N ARG A 205 -1.21 13.34 -15.20
CA ARG A 205 -1.76 13.79 -13.92
C ARG A 205 -1.37 15.24 -13.61
N CYS A 206 -0.15 15.65 -13.94
CA CYS A 206 0.34 17.00 -13.69
C CYS A 206 -0.26 18.04 -14.66
N ALA A 207 -0.65 17.62 -15.87
CA ALA A 207 -1.17 18.51 -16.92
C ALA A 207 -2.64 18.95 -16.72
N ASP A 208 -3.33 18.51 -15.65
CA ASP A 208 -4.77 18.71 -15.41
C ASP A 208 -5.66 18.51 -16.66
N SER A 209 -5.42 17.42 -17.40
CA SER A 209 -6.17 17.11 -18.63
C SER A 209 -7.68 17.01 -18.34
N HIS A 210 -8.44 17.93 -18.95
CA HIS A 210 -9.90 17.96 -18.83
C HIS A 210 -10.55 16.73 -19.49
N GLN A 211 -9.88 16.12 -20.48
CA GLN A 211 -10.35 14.91 -21.16
C GLN A 211 -10.41 13.71 -20.22
N LEU A 212 -9.44 13.57 -19.30
CA LEU A 212 -9.47 12.52 -18.27
C LEU A 212 -10.62 12.68 -17.26
N LYS A 213 -11.32 13.83 -17.26
CA LYS A 213 -12.51 14.07 -16.42
C LYS A 213 -13.80 13.61 -17.11
N GLU A 214 -13.77 13.24 -18.39
CA GLU A 214 -14.95 12.74 -19.08
C GLU A 214 -15.41 11.37 -18.52
N PRO A 215 -16.74 11.11 -18.44
CA PRO A 215 -17.26 9.84 -17.93
C PRO A 215 -16.77 8.59 -18.69
N SER A 216 -16.52 8.73 -19.99
CA SER A 216 -15.95 7.69 -20.88
C SER A 216 -14.54 7.27 -20.45
N PHE A 217 -13.77 8.18 -19.86
CA PHE A 217 -12.40 7.98 -19.41
C PHE A 217 -12.27 7.68 -17.92
N ALA A 218 -13.37 7.62 -17.15
CA ALA A 218 -13.32 7.48 -15.69
C ALA A 218 -12.42 6.33 -15.20
N LYS A 219 -12.44 5.16 -15.87
CA LYS A 219 -11.57 4.01 -15.55
C LYS A 219 -10.10 4.25 -15.88
N ILE A 220 -9.81 4.86 -17.03
CA ILE A 220 -8.45 5.20 -17.44
C ILE A 220 -7.89 6.26 -16.48
N SER A 221 -8.68 7.29 -16.19
CA SER A 221 -8.37 8.35 -15.24
C SER A 221 -8.04 7.79 -13.86
N GLU A 222 -8.84 6.84 -13.34
CA GLU A 222 -8.53 6.16 -12.08
C GLU A 222 -7.18 5.41 -12.14
N ALA A 223 -6.93 4.65 -13.21
CA ALA A 223 -5.67 3.92 -13.37
C ALA A 223 -4.45 4.84 -13.53
N VAL A 224 -4.56 5.93 -14.29
CA VAL A 224 -3.55 6.99 -14.45
C VAL A 224 -3.24 7.63 -13.11
N LEU A 225 -4.28 7.99 -12.34
CA LEU A 225 -4.12 8.52 -10.98
C LEU A 225 -3.41 7.53 -10.05
N MET A 226 -3.63 6.22 -10.22
CA MET A 226 -2.96 5.22 -9.38
C MET A 226 -1.49 5.00 -9.79
N LEU A 227 -1.19 4.89 -11.09
CA LEU A 227 0.18 4.77 -11.60
C LEU A 227 1.04 5.98 -11.20
N SER A 228 0.52 7.18 -11.43
CA SER A 228 1.20 8.43 -11.06
C SER A 228 1.44 8.55 -9.55
N ARG A 229 0.55 8.03 -8.70
CA ARG A 229 0.76 8.00 -7.25
C ARG A 229 1.84 7.01 -6.84
N LEU A 230 1.94 5.86 -7.51
CA LEU A 230 3.04 4.92 -7.28
C LEU A 230 4.38 5.58 -7.64
N ARG A 231 4.45 6.27 -8.79
CA ARG A 231 5.63 7.06 -9.18
C ARG A 231 5.97 8.13 -8.13
N ALA A 232 4.99 8.92 -7.71
CA ALA A 232 5.21 9.98 -6.71
C ALA A 232 5.67 9.44 -5.35
N ALA A 233 5.11 8.31 -4.89
CA ALA A 233 5.53 7.66 -3.65
C ALA A 233 6.97 7.16 -3.76
N TYR A 234 7.33 6.59 -4.91
CA TYR A 234 8.69 6.17 -5.18
C TYR A 234 9.67 7.35 -5.20
N GLU A 235 9.42 8.41 -5.96
CA GLU A 235 10.36 9.54 -6.06
C GLU A 235 10.55 10.22 -4.71
N CYS A 236 9.49 10.31 -3.92
CA CYS A 236 9.56 10.73 -2.53
C CYS A 236 10.51 9.81 -1.74
N PHE A 237 10.29 8.49 -1.77
CA PHE A 237 11.11 7.54 -1.02
C PHE A 237 12.58 7.53 -1.48
N LYS A 238 12.84 7.54 -2.79
CA LYS A 238 14.17 7.62 -3.40
C LYS A 238 14.91 8.87 -2.92
N THR A 239 14.27 10.03 -3.10
CA THR A 239 14.86 11.32 -2.67
C THR A 239 15.16 11.28 -1.18
N THR A 240 14.22 10.77 -0.37
CA THR A 240 14.40 10.62 1.07
C THR A 240 15.59 9.70 1.40
N ALA A 241 15.66 8.52 0.79
CA ALA A 241 16.72 7.56 1.03
C ALA A 241 18.11 8.08 0.65
N LEU A 242 18.19 8.89 -0.41
CA LEU A 242 19.43 9.53 -0.84
C LEU A 242 19.81 10.73 0.04
N SER A 243 18.83 11.46 0.58
CA SER A 243 19.04 12.62 1.45
C SER A 243 19.44 12.25 2.88
N PHE A 244 19.14 11.04 3.36
CA PHE A 244 19.36 10.63 4.74
C PHE A 244 20.23 9.36 4.81
N PRO A 245 21.52 9.48 5.19
CA PRO A 245 22.42 8.34 5.31
C PRO A 245 21.89 7.22 6.20
N GLU A 246 21.03 7.54 7.18
CA GLU A 246 20.47 6.58 8.12
C GLU A 246 19.49 5.59 7.46
N PHE A 247 18.99 5.87 6.25
CA PHE A 247 18.22 4.91 5.45
C PHE A 247 19.01 3.65 5.09
N ARG A 248 20.35 3.71 5.13
CA ARG A 248 21.19 2.53 4.87
C ARG A 248 20.90 1.38 5.82
N SER A 249 20.35 1.69 7.00
CA SER A 249 20.00 0.73 8.03
C SER A 249 18.55 0.93 8.47
N LEU A 250 17.61 0.90 7.52
CA LEU A 250 16.19 1.06 7.83
C LEU A 250 15.57 -0.25 8.37
N GLU A 251 14.99 -0.18 9.55
CA GLU A 251 14.18 -1.22 10.19
C GLU A 251 12.70 -0.82 10.20
N TRP A 252 11.82 -1.79 9.99
CA TRP A 252 10.37 -1.59 10.03
C TRP A 252 9.79 -2.34 11.22
N LYS A 253 9.11 -1.65 12.13
CA LYS A 253 8.48 -2.26 13.30
C LYS A 253 6.97 -2.04 13.29
N SER A 254 6.23 -3.11 13.56
CA SER A 254 4.77 -3.09 13.69
C SER A 254 4.43 -2.70 15.11
N VAL A 255 3.45 -1.82 15.29
CA VAL A 255 2.82 -1.64 16.60
C VAL A 255 1.95 -2.87 16.88
N GLU A 256 2.12 -3.51 18.03
CA GLU A 256 1.40 -4.74 18.43
C GLU A 256 0.10 -4.46 19.21
N SER A 257 -0.32 -3.21 19.23
CA SER A 257 -1.46 -2.75 20.01
C SER A 257 -2.79 -3.36 19.56
N PRO A 258 -3.72 -3.65 20.50
CA PRO A 258 -5.09 -3.97 20.14
C PRO A 258 -5.72 -2.81 19.37
N HIS A 259 -6.49 -3.14 18.34
CA HIS A 259 -7.16 -2.17 17.46
C HIS A 259 -8.66 -2.00 17.80
N LYS A 260 -9.20 -2.86 18.67
CA LYS A 260 -10.58 -2.83 19.16
C LYS A 260 -10.63 -3.11 20.66
N VAL A 261 -11.51 -2.41 21.37
CA VAL A 261 -11.78 -2.63 22.80
C VAL A 261 -13.27 -2.94 22.96
N GLY A 262 -13.60 -4.03 23.65
CA GLY A 262 -14.98 -4.43 23.87
C GLY A 262 -15.71 -3.46 24.80
N ILE A 263 -16.98 -3.17 24.52
CA ILE A 263 -17.83 -2.34 25.38
C ILE A 263 -19.18 -2.99 25.65
N GLU A 264 -19.71 -2.73 26.85
CA GLU A 264 -21.07 -3.10 27.19
C GLU A 264 -22.07 -2.08 26.60
N ALA A 265 -22.70 -2.45 25.48
CA ALA A 265 -23.66 -1.62 24.76
C ALA A 265 -24.75 -1.00 25.66
N SER A 266 -25.25 -1.76 26.63
CA SER A 266 -26.29 -1.32 27.58
C SER A 266 -25.82 -0.15 28.45
N ARG A 267 -24.60 -0.25 28.99
CA ARG A 267 -23.97 0.77 29.83
C ARG A 267 -23.60 2.00 29.00
N PHE A 268 -23.02 1.79 27.82
CA PHE A 268 -22.69 2.85 26.88
C PHE A 268 -23.92 3.70 26.49
N CYS A 269 -25.02 3.04 26.13
CA CYS A 269 -26.29 3.71 25.80
C CYS A 269 -26.82 4.55 26.98
N LYS A 270 -26.85 3.98 28.19
CA LYS A 270 -27.26 4.71 29.41
C LYS A 270 -26.38 5.93 29.66
N GLN A 271 -25.07 5.84 29.43
CA GLN A 271 -24.15 6.97 29.59
C GLN A 271 -24.40 8.07 28.56
N VAL A 272 -24.61 7.73 27.28
CA VAL A 272 -24.95 8.71 26.23
C VAL A 272 -26.25 9.44 26.58
N GLN A 273 -27.30 8.72 26.99
CA GLN A 273 -28.58 9.30 27.39
C GLN A 273 -28.47 10.20 28.62
N SER A 274 -27.72 9.76 29.64
CA SER A 274 -27.45 10.52 30.85
C SER A 274 -26.71 11.82 30.54
N LEU A 275 -25.67 11.76 29.70
CA LEU A 275 -24.90 12.92 29.28
C LEU A 275 -25.75 13.89 28.46
N ALA A 276 -26.53 13.39 27.49
CA ALA A 276 -27.45 14.21 26.69
C ALA A 276 -28.47 14.95 27.56
N LYS A 277 -28.93 14.34 28.66
CA LYS A 277 -29.77 15.01 29.66
C LYS A 277 -29.01 16.12 30.39
N LYS A 278 -27.75 15.89 30.79
CA LYS A 278 -26.92 16.88 31.51
C LYS A 278 -26.57 18.10 30.66
N VAL A 279 -26.26 17.93 29.38
CA VAL A 279 -25.96 19.05 28.46
C VAL A 279 -27.21 19.66 27.83
N HIS A 280 -28.40 19.34 28.32
CA HIS A 280 -29.69 19.82 27.79
C HIS A 280 -29.93 19.52 26.28
N ARG A 281 -29.38 18.42 25.75
CA ARG A 281 -29.50 17.97 24.35
C ARG A 281 -30.19 16.61 24.20
N LYS A 282 -31.24 16.34 24.97
CA LYS A 282 -31.96 15.04 24.97
C LYS A 282 -32.40 14.57 23.58
N GLN A 283 -32.66 15.48 22.65
CA GLN A 283 -33.09 15.15 21.28
C GLN A 283 -32.02 14.38 20.49
N LEU A 284 -30.73 14.66 20.73
CA LEU A 284 -29.63 13.98 20.02
C LEU A 284 -29.62 12.47 20.29
N ALA A 285 -29.96 12.08 21.53
CA ALA A 285 -29.95 10.69 21.98
C ALA A 285 -31.17 9.87 21.54
N LYS A 286 -32.19 10.48 20.92
CA LYS A 286 -33.45 9.79 20.52
C LYS A 286 -33.55 9.47 19.02
N GLY A 287 -32.64 10.00 18.20
CA GLY A 287 -32.70 9.85 16.74
C GLY A 287 -32.23 8.48 16.23
N SER A 288 -32.63 8.14 15.01
CA SER A 288 -32.14 6.95 14.29
C SER A 288 -30.61 6.92 14.14
N HIS A 289 -29.97 8.09 14.11
CA HIS A 289 -28.52 8.21 14.14
C HIS A 289 -27.89 7.68 15.44
N ALA A 290 -28.51 7.95 16.60
CA ALA A 290 -28.04 7.45 17.89
C ALA A 290 -28.11 5.92 17.96
N GLN A 291 -29.17 5.34 17.39
CA GLN A 291 -29.37 3.89 17.34
C GLN A 291 -28.21 3.16 16.63
N ARG A 292 -27.53 3.81 15.68
CA ARG A 292 -26.34 3.24 15.01
C ARG A 292 -25.17 3.01 15.97
N TYR A 293 -25.10 3.77 17.05
CA TYR A 293 -24.03 3.68 18.05
C TYR A 293 -24.41 2.83 19.25
N TYR A 294 -25.71 2.77 19.60
CA TYR A 294 -26.16 1.99 20.76
C TYR A 294 -25.97 0.49 20.62
N ASN A 295 -25.87 -0.01 19.39
CA ASN A 295 -25.59 -1.42 19.12
C ASN A 295 -24.09 -1.71 18.94
N ALA A 296 -23.21 -0.74 19.19
CA ALA A 296 -21.78 -0.95 19.13
C ALA A 296 -21.35 -1.87 20.28
N SER A 297 -20.63 -2.94 19.93
CA SER A 297 -19.98 -3.85 20.88
C SER A 297 -18.48 -3.55 21.03
N TRP A 298 -17.96 -2.60 20.24
CA TRP A 298 -16.54 -2.30 20.18
C TRP A 298 -16.30 -0.80 20.03
N LEU A 299 -15.23 -0.32 20.67
CA LEU A 299 -14.54 0.92 20.34
C LEU A 299 -13.35 0.60 19.43
N HIS A 300 -12.97 1.55 18.61
CA HIS A 300 -11.88 1.45 17.64
C HIS A 300 -10.69 2.29 18.09
N VAL A 301 -9.51 1.70 18.02
CA VAL A 301 -8.24 2.40 18.23
C VAL A 301 -7.70 2.81 16.87
N HIS A 302 -7.58 4.11 16.65
CA HIS A 302 -7.01 4.66 15.42
C HIS A 302 -5.50 4.44 15.37
N ALA A 303 -4.93 4.27 14.17
CA ALA A 303 -3.53 3.97 13.92
C ALA A 303 -2.58 5.02 14.55
N GLU A 304 -2.96 6.29 14.49
CA GLU A 304 -2.23 7.40 15.11
C GLU A 304 -2.11 7.22 16.63
N MET A 305 -3.17 6.73 17.27
CA MET A 305 -3.22 6.51 18.71
C MET A 305 -2.46 5.25 19.13
N GLN A 306 -2.46 4.23 18.27
CA GLN A 306 -1.61 3.06 18.45
C GLN A 306 -0.13 3.48 18.47
N ILE A 307 0.31 4.29 17.50
CA ILE A 307 1.68 4.83 17.47
C ILE A 307 1.98 5.67 18.70
N LEU A 308 1.09 6.61 19.06
CA LEU A 308 1.32 7.50 20.19
C LEU A 308 1.53 6.74 21.51
N VAL A 309 0.71 5.72 21.78
CA VAL A 309 0.84 4.92 23.01
C VAL A 309 2.07 4.00 22.96
N ASP A 310 2.38 3.42 21.80
CA ASP A 310 3.58 2.59 21.63
C ASP A 310 4.86 3.43 21.90
N LEU A 311 4.92 4.64 21.34
CA LEU A 311 6.01 5.60 21.61
C LEU A 311 6.11 6.01 23.07
N GLU A 312 4.98 6.18 23.77
CA GLU A 312 4.96 6.49 25.21
C GLU A 312 5.39 5.30 26.07
N SER A 313 5.11 4.07 25.64
CA SER A 313 5.56 2.87 26.35
C SER A 313 7.08 2.67 26.32
N GLU A 314 7.76 3.28 25.35
CA GLU A 314 9.20 3.15 25.12
C GLU A 314 9.94 4.50 25.28
N LEU A 315 10.28 4.85 26.53
CA LEU A 315 10.97 6.12 26.89
C LEU A 315 12.20 6.44 26.01
N LYS A 316 12.94 5.41 25.58
CA LYS A 316 14.12 5.56 24.70
C LYS A 316 13.79 6.18 23.34
N TRP A 317 12.59 5.93 22.83
CA TRP A 317 12.14 6.43 21.53
C TRP A 317 11.73 7.88 21.60
N GLN A 318 11.22 8.34 22.74
CA GLN A 318 10.69 9.70 22.87
C GLN A 318 11.71 10.78 22.52
N GLN A 319 12.99 10.61 22.85
CA GLN A 319 14.01 11.62 22.51
C GLN A 319 14.36 11.66 21.02
N ARG A 320 14.09 10.56 20.32
CA ARG A 320 14.68 10.21 19.02
C ARG A 320 13.65 10.14 17.89
N VAL A 321 12.38 10.23 18.26
CA VAL A 321 11.25 10.24 17.35
C VAL A 321 11.16 11.59 16.64
N HIS A 322 10.97 11.51 15.34
CA HIS A 322 10.62 12.64 14.50
C HIS A 322 9.28 13.23 14.95
N GLY A 323 9.18 14.55 14.99
CA GLY A 323 7.99 15.26 15.54
C GLY A 323 6.74 15.19 14.65
N TYR A 324 6.64 14.22 13.74
CA TYR A 324 5.55 14.06 12.79
C TYR A 324 5.11 12.60 12.66
N ILE A 325 3.81 12.36 12.76
CA ILE A 325 3.16 11.08 12.49
C ILE A 325 2.50 11.20 11.11
N GLY A 326 3.06 10.49 10.12
CA GLY A 326 2.50 10.48 8.77
C GLY A 326 1.28 9.58 8.69
N THR A 327 0.22 10.07 8.07
CA THR A 327 -1.08 9.39 8.05
C THR A 327 -1.60 9.20 6.65
N SER A 328 -2.18 8.01 6.40
CA SER A 328 -2.71 7.64 5.07
C SER A 328 -3.87 8.53 4.60
N LYS A 329 -4.48 9.23 5.56
CA LYS A 329 -5.65 10.10 5.44
C LYS A 329 -5.51 11.22 6.46
N LYS A 330 -6.24 12.31 6.26
CA LYS A 330 -6.35 13.36 7.29
C LYS A 330 -6.85 12.72 8.60
N PRO A 331 -6.23 12.99 9.77
CA PRO A 331 -6.68 12.41 11.03
C PRO A 331 -8.10 12.89 11.37
N CYS A 332 -8.81 12.10 12.20
CA CYS A 332 -10.09 12.54 12.72
C CYS A 332 -9.91 13.64 13.77
N PHE A 333 -10.99 14.39 14.05
CA PHE A 333 -10.99 15.46 15.04
C PHE A 333 -10.36 15.03 16.37
N LEU A 334 -10.76 13.86 16.91
CA LEU A 334 -10.26 13.39 18.20
C LEU A 334 -8.76 13.06 18.18
N CYS A 335 -8.25 12.48 17.07
CA CYS A 335 -6.83 12.18 16.94
C CYS A 335 -6.02 13.48 16.83
N ASN A 336 -6.50 14.43 16.03
CA ASN A 336 -5.86 15.74 15.87
C ASN A 336 -5.81 16.51 17.19
N GLU A 337 -6.93 16.63 17.91
CA GLU A 337 -6.97 17.34 19.19
C GLU A 337 -6.08 16.69 20.23
N LEU A 338 -6.07 15.35 20.30
CA LEU A 338 -5.20 14.66 21.25
C LEU A 338 -3.72 14.88 20.90
N LEU A 339 -3.33 14.77 19.63
CA LEU A 339 -1.95 15.02 19.21
C LEU A 339 -1.53 16.46 19.48
N ARG A 340 -2.40 17.44 19.19
CA ARG A 340 -2.15 18.87 19.43
C ARG A 340 -1.98 19.20 20.92
N ASN A 341 -2.83 18.62 21.77
CA ASN A 341 -2.79 18.83 23.22
C ASN A 341 -1.74 17.97 23.93
N TYR A 342 -1.13 17.02 23.22
CA TYR A 342 -0.07 16.18 23.76
C TYR A 342 1.22 16.98 23.91
N VAL A 343 1.73 17.02 25.14
CA VAL A 343 3.00 17.67 25.46
C VAL A 343 4.00 16.60 25.81
N ARG A 344 5.05 16.48 25.00
CA ARG A 344 6.13 15.53 25.28
C ARG A 344 6.98 16.05 26.44
N LEU A 345 7.10 15.25 27.49
CA LEU A 345 7.99 15.52 28.61
C LEU A 345 9.37 14.94 28.28
N SER A 346 10.39 15.79 28.19
CA SER A 346 11.77 15.30 28.12
C SER A 346 12.26 14.82 29.50
N VAL A 347 13.33 14.03 29.51
CA VAL A 347 13.99 13.56 30.74
C VAL A 347 14.46 14.74 31.61
N ASP A 348 14.82 15.85 30.98
CA ASP A 348 15.26 17.08 31.64
C ASP A 348 14.08 17.94 32.13
N GLY A 349 12.83 17.45 31.99
CA GLY A 349 11.61 18.15 32.37
C GLY A 349 11.18 19.25 31.40
N ILE A 350 11.94 19.50 30.34
CA ILE A 350 11.60 20.47 29.30
C ILE A 350 10.43 19.92 28.48
N ARG A 351 9.40 20.74 28.32
CA ARG A 351 8.25 20.46 27.46
C ARG A 351 8.66 20.70 26.01
N THR A 352 8.63 19.65 25.19
CA THR A 352 8.87 19.79 23.74
C THR A 352 7.55 19.83 22.98
N SER A 353 7.60 20.33 21.75
CA SER A 353 6.42 20.46 20.88
C SER A 353 5.68 19.12 20.71
N ALA A 354 4.37 19.23 20.60
CA ALA A 354 3.46 18.15 20.25
C ALA A 354 3.87 17.42 18.96
N PHE A 355 3.43 16.17 18.82
CA PHE A 355 3.46 15.50 17.52
C PHE A 355 2.55 16.25 16.56
N ARG A 356 3.05 16.49 15.35
CA ARG A 356 2.25 17.00 14.24
C ARG A 356 1.79 15.83 13.38
N ALA A 357 0.71 16.05 12.64
CA ALA A 357 0.23 15.16 11.58
C ALA A 357 -0.36 16.05 10.47
N ARG A 358 -0.95 15.44 9.44
CA ARG A 358 -1.78 16.18 8.48
C ARG A 358 -2.90 16.94 9.19
N THR A 359 -3.39 18.00 8.55
CA THR A 359 -4.57 18.72 9.01
C THR A 359 -5.77 17.77 9.18
N SER A 360 -6.55 17.99 10.22
CA SER A 360 -7.74 17.19 10.52
C SER A 360 -8.79 17.27 9.42
N HIS A 361 -9.53 16.18 9.17
CA HIS A 361 -10.74 16.23 8.36
C HIS A 361 -11.98 16.73 9.15
N GLY A 362 -11.80 17.12 10.42
CA GLY A 362 -12.79 17.75 11.30
C GLY A 362 -13.96 16.86 11.77
N LYS A 363 -14.20 15.72 11.13
CA LYS A 363 -15.20 14.74 11.57
C LYS A 363 -14.79 14.00 12.85
N VAL A 364 -15.78 13.82 13.73
CA VAL A 364 -15.66 13.14 15.02
C VAL A 364 -15.99 11.65 14.87
N CYS A 365 -15.04 10.77 15.21
CA CYS A 365 -15.29 9.32 15.25
C CYS A 365 -15.97 8.93 16.57
N PRO A 366 -17.23 8.46 16.55
CA PRO A 366 -18.05 8.29 17.76
C PRO A 366 -17.65 7.08 18.63
N LEU A 367 -17.01 6.08 18.04
CA LEU A 367 -16.60 4.83 18.69
C LEU A 367 -15.07 4.79 18.80
N TRP A 368 -14.48 5.86 19.31
CA TRP A 368 -13.04 6.04 19.40
C TRP A 368 -12.52 5.67 20.80
N THR A 369 -11.33 5.09 20.88
CA THR A 369 -10.62 4.86 22.14
C THR A 369 -9.09 4.87 21.98
N LEU A 370 -8.39 4.72 23.10
CA LEU A 370 -6.95 4.55 23.22
C LEU A 370 -6.61 3.08 23.54
N PRO A 371 -5.44 2.60 23.11
CA PRO A 371 -4.99 1.28 23.50
C PRO A 371 -4.51 1.27 24.96
N SER A 372 -4.53 0.08 25.55
CA SER A 372 -4.01 -0.11 26.91
C SER A 372 -2.48 -0.06 26.92
N ILE A 373 -1.91 0.64 27.89
CA ILE A 373 -0.48 0.59 28.15
C ILE A 373 -0.13 -0.81 28.71
N PRO A 374 0.93 -1.47 28.23
CA PRO A 374 1.40 -2.73 28.79
C PRO A 374 1.63 -2.62 30.31
N ALA A 375 1.26 -3.65 31.07
CA ALA A 375 1.45 -3.67 32.51
C ALA A 375 2.94 -3.57 32.94
N SER A 376 3.86 -3.89 32.03
CA SER A 376 5.32 -3.79 32.19
C SER A 376 5.86 -2.37 32.04
N ALA A 377 5.05 -1.41 31.58
CA ALA A 377 5.50 -0.05 31.34
C ALA A 377 5.87 0.66 32.66
N PRO A 378 6.98 1.44 32.68
CA PRO A 378 7.36 2.27 33.82
C PRO A 378 6.22 3.12 34.43
N PRO A 379 6.22 3.36 35.75
CA PRO A 379 5.27 4.25 36.40
C PRO A 379 5.35 5.67 35.80
N GLY A 380 4.19 6.30 35.61
CA GLY A 380 4.09 7.65 35.05
C GLY A 380 4.00 7.72 33.53
N ILE A 381 4.16 6.60 32.83
CA ILE A 381 3.88 6.53 31.39
C ILE A 381 2.40 6.84 31.14
N GLY A 382 2.14 7.64 30.10
CA GLY A 382 0.80 8.06 29.73
C GLY A 382 0.27 9.28 30.50
N ILE A 383 1.05 9.93 31.38
CA ILE A 383 0.65 11.21 32.00
C ILE A 383 0.41 12.28 30.92
N SER A 384 1.31 12.38 29.94
CA SER A 384 1.18 13.31 28.80
C SER A 384 -0.10 13.06 28.02
N ILE A 385 -0.40 11.78 27.74
CA ILE A 385 -1.63 11.38 27.05
C ILE A 385 -2.86 11.68 27.90
N ALA A 386 -2.82 11.39 29.20
CA ALA A 386 -3.92 11.65 30.12
C ALA A 386 -4.23 13.16 30.23
N ALA A 387 -3.20 14.01 30.26
CA ALA A 387 -3.36 15.46 30.25
C ALA A 387 -4.01 15.94 28.94
N ALA A 388 -3.53 15.46 27.79
CA ALA A 388 -4.13 15.76 26.49
C ALA A 388 -5.59 15.30 26.42
N LEU A 389 -5.89 14.12 26.95
CA LEU A 389 -7.24 13.56 27.01
C LEU A 389 -8.18 14.41 27.86
N ILE A 390 -7.73 14.92 29.02
CA ILE A 390 -8.51 15.84 29.86
C ILE A 390 -8.85 17.12 29.10
N GLN A 391 -7.88 17.70 28.40
CA GLN A 391 -8.08 18.93 27.61
C GLN A 391 -9.08 18.70 26.49
N THR A 392 -8.88 17.65 25.69
CA THR A 392 -9.80 17.27 24.61
C THR A 392 -11.21 16.98 25.13
N HIS A 393 -11.35 16.26 26.25
CA HIS A 393 -12.66 15.98 26.85
C HIS A 393 -13.35 17.25 27.32
N SER A 394 -12.61 18.13 27.99
CA SER A 394 -13.12 19.40 28.51
C SER A 394 -13.60 20.32 27.38
N TYR A 395 -12.83 20.41 26.30
CA TYR A 395 -13.21 21.14 25.10
C TYR A 395 -14.54 20.63 24.53
N ILE A 396 -14.68 19.31 24.33
CA ILE A 396 -15.90 18.72 23.79
C ILE A 396 -17.11 19.02 24.69
N LEU A 397 -16.95 18.93 26.01
CA LEU A 397 -18.02 19.23 26.96
C LEU A 397 -18.41 20.72 26.96
N GLN A 398 -17.43 21.61 26.89
CA GLN A 398 -17.66 23.05 26.78
C GLN A 398 -18.46 23.35 25.52
N VAL A 399 -18.05 22.80 24.38
CA VAL A 399 -18.72 22.93 23.10
C VAL A 399 -20.16 22.42 23.15
N LEU A 400 -20.37 21.21 23.67
CA LEU A 400 -21.71 20.62 23.80
C LEU A 400 -22.64 21.45 24.67
N SER A 401 -22.09 22.10 25.70
CA SER A 401 -22.83 22.93 26.66
C SER A 401 -23.13 24.31 26.11
N ALA A 402 -22.15 24.97 25.48
CA ALA A 402 -22.29 26.30 24.90
C ALA A 402 -23.15 26.30 23.62
N GLY A 403 -23.12 25.21 22.86
CA GLY A 403 -23.87 25.09 21.61
C GLY A 403 -23.35 25.94 20.46
N LEU A 404 -22.11 26.42 20.56
CA LEU A 404 -21.45 27.26 19.56
C LEU A 404 -20.31 26.46 18.91
N VAL A 405 -20.55 25.95 17.71
CA VAL A 405 -19.52 25.37 16.83
C VAL A 405 -19.77 25.85 15.42
N VAL A 406 -18.71 26.30 14.76
CA VAL A 406 -18.73 26.52 13.31
C VAL A 406 -18.61 25.16 12.64
N ILE A 407 -19.74 24.67 12.16
CA ILE A 407 -19.82 23.41 11.42
C ILE A 407 -19.72 23.74 9.93
N GLN A 408 -18.86 23.02 9.22
CA GLN A 408 -18.70 23.12 7.78
C GLN A 408 -19.08 21.81 7.08
N PRO A 409 -19.39 21.83 5.77
CA PRO A 409 -19.57 20.61 4.99
C PRO A 409 -18.45 19.61 5.27
N ALA A 410 -18.79 18.31 5.31
CA ALA A 410 -17.81 17.28 5.60
C ALA A 410 -16.69 17.34 4.55
N ILE A 411 -15.47 17.62 5.00
CA ILE A 411 -14.28 17.50 4.16
C ILE A 411 -14.09 16.00 3.88
N ALA A 412 -13.79 15.65 2.64
CA ALA A 412 -13.49 14.27 2.30
C ALA A 412 -12.35 13.77 3.20
N GLU A 413 -12.55 12.64 3.88
CA GLU A 413 -11.54 12.04 4.77
C GLU A 413 -10.25 11.67 4.01
N SER A 414 -10.35 11.59 2.70
CA SER A 414 -9.26 11.47 1.75
C SER A 414 -9.48 12.53 0.68
N SER A 415 -8.58 13.50 0.56
CA SER A 415 -8.46 14.38 -0.62
C SER A 415 -8.15 13.58 -1.90
N VAL A 416 -7.77 12.30 -1.76
CA VAL A 416 -7.02 11.55 -2.76
C VAL A 416 -7.88 10.49 -3.45
N GLY A 417 -9.17 10.69 -3.72
CA GLY A 417 -9.88 9.77 -4.65
C GLY A 417 -11.38 9.58 -4.55
N MET A 418 -12.15 10.62 -4.20
CA MET A 418 -13.59 10.58 -4.38
C MET A 418 -14.00 11.85 -5.13
N SER A 419 -13.77 11.89 -6.43
CA SER A 419 -14.69 12.64 -7.30
C SER A 419 -15.99 11.85 -7.27
N GLU A 420 -17.07 12.46 -6.79
CA GLU A 420 -18.42 11.90 -6.75
C GLU A 420 -18.93 11.65 -8.18
N ALA A 421 -18.48 10.57 -8.82
CA ALA A 421 -19.05 10.09 -10.07
C ALA A 421 -19.91 8.85 -9.79
N GLY A 422 -21.23 9.05 -9.68
CA GLY A 422 -22.20 8.01 -10.04
C GLY A 422 -23.15 7.46 -8.97
N ALA A 423 -23.24 8.05 -7.76
CA ALA A 423 -24.33 7.70 -6.85
C ALA A 423 -25.57 8.57 -7.12
N LEU A 424 -26.42 8.13 -8.05
CA LEU A 424 -27.78 8.65 -8.11
C LEU A 424 -28.47 8.37 -6.76
N PRO A 425 -29.07 9.38 -6.09
CA PRO A 425 -29.78 9.18 -4.85
C PRO A 425 -30.99 8.26 -5.07
N GLY A 426 -30.99 7.04 -4.51
CA GLY A 426 -32.20 6.21 -4.44
C GLY A 426 -32.08 4.69 -4.65
N ALA A 427 -30.91 4.14 -4.98
CA ALA A 427 -30.82 2.68 -5.23
C ALA A 427 -30.77 1.85 -3.92
N ILE A 428 -31.91 1.29 -3.51
CA ILE A 428 -32.02 0.33 -2.41
C ILE A 428 -31.50 -1.06 -2.86
N PRO A 429 -30.62 -1.74 -2.11
CA PRO A 429 -30.20 -3.11 -2.44
C PRO A 429 -31.38 -4.08 -2.39
N SER A 430 -31.54 -4.92 -3.41
CA SER A 430 -32.69 -5.83 -3.53
C SER A 430 -32.72 -6.89 -2.41
N LYS A 431 -33.92 -7.10 -1.86
CA LYS A 431 -34.27 -8.08 -0.79
C LYS A 431 -33.78 -9.50 -1.08
N LEU A 432 -33.71 -9.89 -2.35
CA LEU A 432 -33.20 -11.18 -2.82
C LEU A 432 -31.71 -11.42 -2.47
N LYS A 433 -30.90 -10.37 -2.46
CA LYS A 433 -29.47 -10.48 -2.09
C LYS A 433 -29.30 -10.73 -0.59
N LEU A 434 -30.22 -10.23 0.24
CA LEU A 434 -30.22 -10.44 1.69
C LEU A 434 -30.68 -11.85 2.09
N GLU A 435 -31.67 -12.40 1.38
CA GLU A 435 -32.21 -13.75 1.65
C GLU A 435 -31.27 -14.87 1.19
N TYR A 436 -30.61 -14.72 0.03
CA TYR A 436 -29.58 -15.66 -0.43
C TYR A 436 -28.40 -15.77 0.56
N LEU A 437 -28.02 -14.66 1.17
CA LEU A 437 -26.95 -14.60 2.16
C LEU A 437 -27.37 -15.13 3.54
N ALA A 438 -28.66 -15.25 3.83
CA ALA A 438 -29.17 -15.88 5.05
C ALA A 438 -29.16 -17.42 4.92
N HIS A 439 -29.48 -17.94 3.74
CA HIS A 439 -29.50 -19.39 3.48
C HIS A 439 -28.10 -20.04 3.54
N LYS A 440 -27.03 -19.30 3.21
CA LYS A 440 -25.64 -19.80 3.34
C LYS A 440 -25.13 -19.88 4.80
N ARG A 441 -25.86 -19.36 5.79
CA ARG A 441 -25.40 -19.26 7.20
C ARG A 441 -25.59 -20.53 8.03
N ASN A 442 -26.46 -21.45 7.60
CA ASN A 442 -26.89 -22.57 8.45
C ASN A 442 -26.12 -23.89 8.25
N LYS A 443 -25.01 -23.91 7.48
CA LYS A 443 -24.43 -25.18 7.00
C LYS A 443 -23.00 -25.50 7.40
N THR A 444 -22.42 -24.85 8.41
CA THR A 444 -21.06 -25.22 8.84
C THR A 444 -20.79 -24.84 10.29
N ALA A 445 -21.02 -25.78 11.20
CA ALA A 445 -20.45 -25.76 12.54
C ALA A 445 -20.20 -27.19 13.03
N CYS A 446 -19.05 -27.36 13.69
CA CYS A 446 -18.61 -28.45 14.57
C CYS A 446 -17.82 -29.63 13.97
N THR A 447 -16.51 -29.67 14.26
CA THR A 447 -15.85 -30.81 14.94
C THR A 447 -14.51 -30.37 15.57
N PRO A 448 -14.05 -30.96 16.72
CA PRO A 448 -12.88 -30.52 17.47
C PRO A 448 -11.61 -31.36 17.21
N ALA A 449 -10.48 -30.82 17.66
CA ALA A 449 -9.10 -31.24 17.39
C ALA A 449 -8.60 -32.44 18.22
N GLU A 450 -7.69 -33.22 17.61
CA GLU A 450 -6.85 -34.22 18.27
C GLU A 450 -5.35 -33.99 17.95
N LYS A 451 -4.50 -34.56 18.81
CA LYS A 451 -3.14 -34.14 19.16
C LYS A 451 -2.04 -34.48 18.13
N LEU A 452 -0.99 -33.66 18.20
CA LEU A 452 0.29 -33.71 17.48
C LEU A 452 1.21 -34.86 17.91
N ASP A 453 1.78 -35.55 16.92
CA ASP A 453 3.06 -36.27 16.99
C ASP A 453 4.05 -35.66 15.99
N GLU A 454 5.33 -35.64 16.37
CA GLU A 454 6.44 -34.97 15.71
C GLU A 454 7.07 -35.77 14.54
N ASP A 455 7.69 -35.04 13.61
CA ASP A 455 8.61 -35.47 12.54
C ASP A 455 8.07 -36.05 11.20
N GLY A 456 7.08 -35.36 10.64
CA GLY A 456 6.94 -35.28 9.18
C GLY A 456 6.39 -33.91 8.80
N ASP A 457 6.82 -33.34 7.67
CA ASP A 457 6.07 -32.25 7.02
C ASP A 457 4.67 -32.82 6.69
N THR A 458 3.73 -32.67 7.63
CA THR A 458 2.41 -33.28 7.56
C THR A 458 1.56 -32.45 6.60
N PHE A 459 1.61 -32.86 5.33
CA PHE A 459 0.48 -32.61 4.45
C PHE A 459 -0.80 -33.00 5.18
N GLY A 460 -1.83 -32.16 5.10
CA GLY A 460 -3.15 -32.50 5.60
C GLY A 460 -3.76 -33.69 4.82
N PRO A 461 -5.03 -34.03 5.08
CA PRO A 461 -5.69 -35.14 4.41
C PRO A 461 -5.56 -35.02 2.88
N LYS A 462 -5.25 -36.14 2.22
CA LYS A 462 -5.22 -36.23 0.76
C LYS A 462 -6.62 -35.93 0.22
N LEU A 463 -6.74 -34.88 -0.59
CA LEU A 463 -7.99 -34.42 -1.14
C LEU A 463 -8.30 -35.10 -2.48
N LYS A 464 -7.31 -35.11 -3.39
CA LYS A 464 -7.48 -35.66 -4.74
C LYS A 464 -6.14 -36.05 -5.36
N THR A 465 -6.18 -36.81 -6.45
CA THR A 465 -5.02 -37.06 -7.32
C THR A 465 -5.30 -36.45 -8.67
N VAL A 466 -4.33 -35.73 -9.22
CA VAL A 466 -4.47 -34.91 -10.42
C VAL A 466 -3.38 -35.27 -11.40
N ARG A 467 -3.69 -35.27 -12.70
CA ARG A 467 -2.66 -35.44 -13.73
C ARG A 467 -2.03 -34.08 -14.05
N VAL A 468 -0.75 -33.96 -13.77
CA VAL A 468 0.06 -32.76 -14.09
C VAL A 468 1.07 -33.09 -15.18
N LEU A 469 1.48 -32.10 -15.95
CA LEU A 469 2.56 -32.26 -16.91
C LEU A 469 3.89 -32.21 -16.17
N ARG A 470 4.65 -33.29 -16.22
CA ARG A 470 6.04 -33.36 -15.76
C ARG A 470 6.98 -33.18 -16.94
N ILE A 471 7.94 -32.27 -16.81
CA ILE A 471 9.12 -32.13 -17.65
C ILE A 471 10.31 -32.69 -16.85
N PRO A 472 10.72 -33.94 -17.15
CA PRO A 472 11.76 -34.62 -16.39
C PRO A 472 13.13 -33.95 -16.53
N ALA A 473 13.90 -33.86 -15.45
CA ALA A 473 15.26 -33.32 -15.49
C ALA A 473 16.23 -34.16 -16.31
N ASP A 474 16.01 -35.48 -16.37
CA ASP A 474 16.84 -36.44 -17.09
C ASP A 474 16.80 -36.28 -18.63
N GLY A 475 16.04 -35.32 -19.16
CA GLY A 475 15.93 -35.08 -20.59
C GLY A 475 14.95 -36.01 -21.31
N SER A 476 14.23 -36.87 -20.59
CA SER A 476 13.18 -37.72 -21.14
C SER A 476 11.95 -36.91 -21.56
N VAL A 477 11.10 -37.52 -22.40
CA VAL A 477 9.95 -36.83 -23.01
C VAL A 477 8.92 -36.41 -21.94
N PRO A 478 8.41 -35.16 -21.97
CA PRO A 478 7.39 -34.71 -21.05
C PRO A 478 6.15 -35.59 -21.07
N ARG A 479 5.59 -35.83 -19.89
CA ARG A 479 4.48 -36.77 -19.71
C ARG A 479 3.57 -36.38 -18.57
N LEU A 480 2.32 -36.83 -18.64
CA LEU A 480 1.34 -36.59 -17.57
C LEU A 480 1.51 -37.61 -16.44
N VAL A 481 1.87 -37.13 -15.25
CA VAL A 481 2.04 -37.94 -14.04
C VAL A 481 0.95 -37.63 -13.00
N PRO A 482 0.52 -38.61 -12.20
CA PRO A 482 -0.40 -38.38 -11.10
C PRO A 482 0.32 -37.71 -9.93
N ILE A 483 -0.23 -36.61 -9.41
CA ILE A 483 0.24 -35.92 -8.21
C ILE A 483 -0.90 -35.86 -7.19
N ALA A 484 -0.61 -36.25 -5.96
CA ALA A 484 -1.55 -36.11 -4.86
C ALA A 484 -1.62 -34.65 -4.42
N TYR A 485 -2.84 -34.15 -4.19
CA TYR A 485 -3.10 -32.86 -3.59
C TYR A 485 -3.66 -33.08 -2.19
N HIS A 486 -3.12 -32.36 -1.23
CA HIS A 486 -3.43 -32.46 0.18
C HIS A 486 -4.02 -31.16 0.69
N ALA A 487 -4.83 -31.21 1.73
CA ALA A 487 -5.21 -29.99 2.44
C ALA A 487 -3.97 -29.38 3.10
N GLN A 488 -3.89 -28.06 3.16
CA GLN A 488 -2.86 -27.40 3.96
C GLN A 488 -3.12 -27.69 5.44
N SER A 489 -2.17 -28.31 6.14
CA SER A 489 -2.28 -28.51 7.57
C SER A 489 -2.29 -27.14 8.27
N PRO A 490 -3.29 -26.84 9.13
CA PRO A 490 -3.30 -25.61 9.90
C PRO A 490 -2.12 -25.51 10.88
N GLU A 491 -1.46 -26.64 11.16
CA GLU A 491 -0.33 -26.75 12.09
C GLU A 491 1.04 -26.73 11.39
N SER A 492 1.07 -26.68 10.05
CA SER A 492 2.33 -26.64 9.31
C SER A 492 3.08 -25.33 9.60
N LYS A 493 4.17 -25.41 10.37
CA LYS A 493 5.08 -24.28 10.64
C LYS A 493 5.71 -23.73 9.36
N ARG A 494 5.90 -24.59 8.36
CA ARG A 494 6.35 -24.21 7.02
C ARG A 494 5.13 -23.91 6.16
N TRP A 495 4.77 -22.64 6.09
CA TRP A 495 3.72 -22.20 5.18
C TRP A 495 4.25 -22.28 3.75
N ILE A 496 3.71 -23.22 2.97
CA ILE A 496 4.02 -23.32 1.54
C ILE A 496 3.24 -22.19 0.84
N PRO A 497 3.90 -21.23 0.18
CA PRO A 497 3.27 -20.02 -0.38
C PRO A 497 2.44 -20.29 -1.63
N GLU A 498 1.36 -21.06 -1.52
CA GLU A 498 0.51 -21.38 -2.66
C GLU A 498 -0.84 -20.68 -2.52
N LEU A 499 -1.00 -19.57 -3.26
CA LEU A 499 -2.26 -19.04 -3.80
C LEU A 499 -3.45 -18.74 -2.87
N GLY A 500 -3.31 -18.81 -1.56
CA GLY A 500 -4.47 -18.78 -0.67
C GLY A 500 -5.45 -19.93 -0.92
N LEU A 501 -5.02 -20.94 -1.69
CA LEU A 501 -5.76 -22.17 -1.87
C LEU A 501 -5.30 -23.10 -0.75
N HIS A 502 -6.24 -23.62 0.05
CA HIS A 502 -5.95 -24.56 1.12
C HIS A 502 -5.56 -25.96 0.60
N ILE A 503 -4.96 -26.06 -0.60
CA ILE A 503 -4.57 -27.30 -1.24
C ILE A 503 -3.12 -27.22 -1.71
N VAL A 504 -2.37 -28.30 -1.55
CA VAL A 504 -0.94 -28.35 -1.76
C VAL A 504 -0.57 -29.62 -2.53
N PRO A 505 0.14 -29.55 -3.68
CA PRO A 505 0.62 -30.72 -4.40
C PRO A 505 1.80 -31.39 -3.69
N ASP A 506 1.83 -32.71 -3.72
CA ASP A 506 2.89 -33.54 -3.16
C ASP A 506 3.87 -34.00 -4.25
N PHE A 507 5.01 -33.32 -4.32
CA PHE A 507 6.11 -33.63 -5.24
C PHE A 507 7.25 -34.44 -4.58
N ARG A 508 7.05 -35.01 -3.38
CA ARG A 508 8.12 -35.73 -2.66
C ARG A 508 8.73 -36.87 -3.47
N GLU A 509 7.94 -37.56 -4.28
CA GLU A 509 8.42 -38.63 -5.17
C GLU A 509 9.49 -38.13 -6.16
N TYR A 510 9.47 -36.85 -6.51
CA TYR A 510 10.33 -36.27 -7.57
C TYR A 510 11.42 -35.34 -7.04
N TRP A 511 11.17 -34.67 -5.92
CA TRP A 511 12.12 -33.71 -5.32
C TRP A 511 12.64 -34.13 -3.94
N ALA A 512 12.23 -35.29 -3.43
CA ALA A 512 12.61 -35.79 -2.11
C ALA A 512 12.42 -34.71 -1.02
N ALA A 513 13.46 -34.46 -0.21
CA ALA A 513 13.46 -33.45 0.84
C ALA A 513 13.30 -32.01 0.31
N TYR A 514 13.71 -31.74 -0.93
CA TYR A 514 13.67 -30.41 -1.53
C TYR A 514 12.28 -30.00 -2.02
N HIS A 515 11.25 -30.85 -1.86
CA HIS A 515 9.91 -30.51 -2.34
C HIS A 515 9.32 -29.25 -1.67
N VAL A 516 9.80 -28.87 -0.49
CA VAL A 516 9.42 -27.64 0.22
C VAL A 516 10.07 -26.38 -0.36
N ASP A 517 11.22 -26.51 -1.04
CA ASP A 517 11.98 -25.40 -1.64
C ASP A 517 11.43 -24.97 -3.00
N ARG A 518 10.28 -25.52 -3.39
CA ARG A 518 9.67 -25.27 -4.69
C ARG A 518 9.25 -23.81 -4.85
N LYS A 519 9.48 -23.29 -6.05
CA LYS A 519 9.01 -21.99 -6.51
C LYS A 519 7.82 -22.18 -7.43
N LEU A 520 6.89 -21.23 -7.37
CA LEU A 520 5.66 -21.23 -8.13
C LEU A 520 5.60 -19.99 -9.02
N ARG A 521 5.28 -20.18 -10.30
CA ARG A 521 5.04 -19.07 -11.23
C ARG A 521 3.76 -19.28 -12.00
N CYS A 522 2.92 -18.25 -12.07
CA CYS A 522 1.71 -18.24 -12.88
C CYS A 522 1.98 -17.61 -14.23
N PHE A 523 1.38 -18.15 -15.28
CA PHE A 523 1.23 -17.48 -16.54
C PHE A 523 -0.17 -17.70 -17.08
N ASN A 524 -0.72 -16.68 -17.73
CA ASN A 524 -2.04 -16.75 -18.34
C ASN A 524 -1.89 -17.08 -19.82
N VAL A 525 -2.53 -18.17 -20.25
CA VAL A 525 -2.56 -18.57 -21.65
C VAL A 525 -3.84 -18.03 -22.26
N ASN A 526 -3.73 -17.10 -23.20
CA ASN A 526 -4.87 -16.51 -23.90
C ASN A 526 -4.67 -16.58 -25.41
N ASN A 527 -5.75 -16.38 -26.16
CA ASN A 527 -5.77 -16.25 -27.62
C ASN A 527 -5.13 -17.44 -28.35
N GLN A 528 -5.41 -18.66 -27.86
CA GLN A 528 -4.87 -19.87 -28.48
C GLN A 528 -5.85 -20.43 -29.51
N PRO A 529 -5.37 -21.03 -30.62
CA PRO A 529 -6.24 -21.70 -31.60
C PRO A 529 -7.17 -22.72 -30.94
N THR A 530 -6.66 -23.39 -29.90
CA THR A 530 -7.41 -24.34 -29.09
C THR A 530 -7.81 -23.69 -27.76
N LYS A 531 -9.07 -23.28 -27.63
CA LYS A 531 -9.62 -22.69 -26.39
C LYS A 531 -9.40 -23.55 -25.14
N MET A 532 -9.28 -24.87 -25.29
CA MET A 532 -8.98 -25.78 -24.18
C MET A 532 -7.58 -25.58 -23.58
N ILE A 533 -6.68 -24.82 -24.21
CA ILE A 533 -5.36 -24.45 -23.67
C ILE A 533 -5.44 -23.14 -22.89
N GLU A 534 -6.44 -22.30 -23.17
CA GLU A 534 -6.60 -21.01 -22.49
C GLU A 534 -6.89 -21.14 -21.00
N GLY A 535 -6.37 -20.21 -20.21
CA GLY A 535 -6.52 -20.16 -18.75
C GLY A 535 -5.19 -20.06 -18.01
N HIS A 536 -5.28 -20.15 -16.67
CA HIS A 536 -4.13 -20.01 -15.78
C HIS A 536 -3.34 -21.32 -15.68
N CYS A 537 -2.09 -21.25 -16.12
CA CYS A 537 -1.11 -22.32 -15.99
C CYS A 537 -0.08 -21.94 -14.94
N TRP A 538 0.32 -22.92 -14.15
CA TRP A 538 1.23 -22.77 -13.03
C TRP A 538 2.42 -23.68 -13.22
N ILE A 539 3.61 -23.10 -13.06
CA ILE A 539 4.89 -23.81 -13.16
C ILE A 539 5.45 -23.95 -11.76
N TYR A 540 5.58 -25.19 -11.31
CA TYR A 540 6.31 -25.55 -10.11
C TYR A 540 7.71 -25.98 -10.52
N ARG A 541 8.72 -25.36 -9.90
CA ARG A 541 10.13 -25.64 -10.15
C ARG A 541 10.92 -25.67 -8.86
N ASN A 542 12.15 -26.17 -8.91
CA ASN A 542 13.11 -26.03 -7.82
C ASN A 542 14.31 -25.19 -8.28
N GLU A 543 14.91 -24.44 -7.36
CA GLU A 543 16.13 -23.63 -7.60
C GLU A 543 17.33 -24.19 -6.80
N ASN A 544 17.16 -25.32 -6.11
CA ASN A 544 18.21 -25.98 -5.36
C ASN A 544 19.20 -26.65 -6.33
N ILE A 545 20.45 -26.22 -6.26
CA ILE A 545 21.57 -26.68 -7.08
C ILE A 545 21.95 -28.15 -6.84
N ASP A 546 21.49 -28.75 -5.74
CA ASP A 546 21.69 -30.17 -5.44
C ASP A 546 20.81 -31.09 -6.30
N LEU A 547 19.78 -30.54 -6.96
CA LEU A 547 19.02 -31.24 -7.99
C LEU A 547 19.71 -31.09 -9.35
N PRO A 548 19.63 -32.08 -10.24
CA PRO A 548 20.27 -32.01 -11.56
C PRO A 548 19.66 -30.92 -12.43
N GLU A 549 20.45 -30.29 -13.29
CA GLU A 549 19.95 -29.37 -14.32
C GLU A 549 18.86 -30.04 -15.18
N ASN A 550 17.82 -29.28 -15.55
CA ASN A 550 16.76 -29.84 -16.40
C ASN A 550 17.21 -29.93 -17.87
N GLU A 551 17.75 -31.08 -18.27
CA GLU A 551 18.30 -31.34 -19.61
C GLU A 551 17.26 -31.20 -20.73
N TYR A 552 15.98 -31.45 -20.43
CA TYR A 552 14.92 -31.27 -21.42
C TYR A 552 14.73 -29.79 -21.76
N ILE A 553 14.68 -28.93 -20.74
CA ILE A 553 14.53 -27.48 -20.94
C ILE A 553 15.79 -26.91 -21.61
N LYS A 554 16.99 -27.34 -21.23
CA LYS A 554 18.24 -26.95 -21.90
C LYS A 554 18.19 -27.23 -23.40
N ARG A 555 17.85 -28.46 -23.78
CA ARG A 555 17.69 -28.84 -25.20
C ARG A 555 16.58 -28.06 -25.89
N MET A 556 15.47 -27.81 -25.19
CA MET A 556 14.33 -27.03 -25.72
C MET A 556 14.75 -25.60 -26.09
N LEU A 557 15.61 -24.99 -25.27
CA LEU A 557 16.12 -23.63 -25.43
C LEU A 557 17.42 -23.55 -26.26
N GLY A 558 18.02 -24.68 -26.63
CA GLY A 558 19.30 -24.71 -27.34
C GLY A 558 20.49 -24.26 -26.49
N LEU A 559 20.48 -24.60 -25.20
CA LEU A 559 21.53 -24.26 -24.25
C LEU A 559 22.45 -25.45 -24.00
N ASP A 560 23.77 -25.23 -24.12
CA ASP A 560 24.76 -26.27 -23.81
C ASP A 560 25.01 -26.41 -22.30
N ARG A 561 25.00 -25.28 -21.58
CA ARG A 561 25.20 -25.19 -20.13
C ARG A 561 24.33 -24.10 -19.52
N ILE A 562 23.92 -24.30 -18.27
CA ILE A 562 23.34 -23.24 -17.46
C ILE A 562 24.49 -22.56 -16.72
N ASP A 563 24.56 -21.24 -16.83
CA ASP A 563 25.53 -20.45 -16.07
C ASP A 563 25.16 -20.51 -14.57
N PHE A 564 26.12 -20.86 -13.70
CA PHE A 564 25.92 -20.97 -12.25
C PHE A 564 25.40 -19.68 -11.60
N SER A 565 25.66 -18.53 -12.21
CA SER A 565 25.11 -17.24 -11.75
C SER A 565 23.59 -17.12 -11.96
N ARG A 566 22.99 -18.01 -12.75
CA ARG A 566 21.57 -18.00 -13.10
C ARG A 566 20.84 -19.09 -12.32
N ARG A 567 19.94 -18.69 -11.42
CA ARG A 567 19.01 -19.61 -10.72
C ARG A 567 18.00 -20.15 -11.73
N PHE A 568 18.33 -21.28 -12.35
CA PHE A 568 17.49 -21.93 -13.36
C PHE A 568 16.70 -23.11 -12.80
N TYR A 569 15.90 -23.77 -13.64
CA TYR A 569 15.11 -24.95 -13.29
C TYR A 569 16.02 -26.15 -12.99
N TYR A 570 16.20 -26.45 -11.69
CA TYR A 570 16.84 -27.68 -11.22
C TYR A 570 15.78 -28.72 -10.85
N GLY A 571 16.06 -29.98 -11.17
CA GLY A 571 15.13 -31.09 -11.01
C GLY A 571 13.96 -31.04 -12.00
N ASP A 572 12.98 -31.90 -11.74
CA ASP A 572 11.77 -31.98 -12.56
C ASP A 572 10.99 -30.68 -12.50
N VAL A 573 10.31 -30.31 -13.58
CA VAL A 573 9.40 -29.16 -13.63
C VAL A 573 7.97 -29.65 -13.82
N PHE A 574 7.03 -29.11 -13.04
CA PHE A 574 5.62 -29.50 -13.11
C PHE A 574 4.76 -28.34 -13.59
N ILE A 575 3.90 -28.62 -14.56
CA ILE A 575 2.93 -27.67 -15.08
C ILE A 575 1.53 -28.14 -14.71
N VAL A 576 0.78 -27.21 -14.12
CA VAL A 576 -0.55 -27.43 -13.59
C VAL A 576 -1.48 -26.41 -14.20
N LYS A 577 -2.57 -26.88 -14.82
CA LYS A 577 -3.61 -26.01 -15.35
C LYS A 577 -4.82 -26.03 -14.44
N TYR A 578 -5.27 -24.86 -14.00
CA TYR A 578 -6.51 -24.72 -13.24
C TYR A 578 -7.62 -24.26 -14.18
N THR A 579 -8.66 -25.08 -14.28
CA THR A 579 -9.91 -24.75 -14.95
C THR A 579 -10.99 -24.64 -13.89
N GLU A 580 -11.56 -23.45 -13.75
CA GLU A 580 -12.72 -23.25 -12.91
C GLU A 580 -13.95 -23.81 -13.63
N HIS A 581 -14.64 -24.77 -13.01
CA HIS A 581 -15.85 -25.33 -13.58
C HIS A 581 -16.93 -24.24 -13.61
N PRO A 582 -17.55 -23.95 -14.77
CA PRO A 582 -18.36 -22.75 -14.97
C PRO A 582 -19.60 -22.67 -14.05
N THR A 583 -20.13 -23.81 -13.62
CA THR A 583 -21.32 -23.87 -12.74
C THR A 583 -21.04 -24.15 -11.27
N THR A 584 -19.97 -24.86 -10.94
CA THR A 584 -19.69 -25.25 -9.54
C THR A 584 -18.59 -24.40 -8.91
N LEU A 585 -17.87 -23.62 -9.74
CA LEU A 585 -16.64 -22.92 -9.37
C LEU A 585 -15.57 -23.85 -8.78
N ALA A 586 -15.74 -25.16 -8.96
CA ALA A 586 -14.76 -26.14 -8.53
C ALA A 586 -13.53 -26.02 -9.45
N CYS A 587 -12.35 -25.84 -8.86
CA CYS A 587 -11.11 -25.89 -9.61
C CYS A 587 -10.80 -27.34 -10.01
N GLU A 588 -11.09 -27.66 -11.27
CA GLU A 588 -10.57 -28.85 -11.91
C GLU A 588 -9.13 -28.60 -12.32
N VAL A 589 -8.28 -29.57 -12.02
CA VAL A 589 -6.88 -29.52 -12.38
C VAL A 589 -6.64 -30.67 -13.33
N ASN A 590 -6.49 -30.37 -14.61
CA ASN A 590 -6.27 -31.39 -15.62
C ASN A 590 -5.62 -30.80 -16.87
N ILE A 591 -4.66 -31.51 -17.43
CA ILE A 591 -4.07 -31.21 -18.74
C ILE A 591 -4.50 -32.33 -19.69
N PRO A 592 -5.41 -32.07 -20.65
CA PRO A 592 -5.79 -33.06 -21.64
C PRO A 592 -4.58 -33.55 -22.45
N LYS A 593 -4.41 -34.88 -22.56
CA LYS A 593 -3.27 -35.50 -23.27
C LYS A 593 -3.13 -34.99 -24.72
N ALA A 594 -4.25 -34.70 -25.39
CA ALA A 594 -4.28 -34.20 -26.76
C ALA A 594 -3.61 -32.82 -26.92
N LEU A 595 -3.47 -32.04 -25.84
CA LEU A 595 -2.94 -30.68 -25.88
C LEU A 595 -1.43 -30.61 -25.57
N LEU A 596 -0.81 -31.75 -25.27
CA LEU A 596 0.58 -31.79 -24.82
C LEU A 596 1.57 -31.15 -25.79
N PRO A 597 1.53 -31.43 -27.11
CA PRO A 597 2.48 -30.81 -28.04
C PRO A 597 2.34 -29.29 -28.13
N GLN A 598 1.09 -28.79 -28.12
CA GLN A 598 0.78 -27.36 -28.19
C GLN A 598 1.23 -26.64 -26.92
N LEU A 599 1.00 -27.25 -25.75
CA LEU A 599 1.46 -26.71 -24.46
C LEU A 599 3.00 -26.69 -24.37
N ILE A 600 3.69 -27.73 -24.86
CA ILE A 600 5.16 -27.77 -24.89
C ILE A 600 5.71 -26.63 -25.77
N ALA A 601 5.11 -26.39 -26.95
CA ALA A 601 5.52 -25.29 -27.82
C ALA A 601 5.34 -23.93 -27.14
N LEU A 602 4.24 -23.73 -26.41
CA LEU A 602 4.01 -22.51 -25.63
C LEU A 602 5.02 -22.35 -24.48
N LEU A 603 5.29 -23.44 -23.76
CA LEU A 603 6.25 -23.44 -22.65
C LEU A 603 7.66 -23.10 -23.12
N LYS A 604 8.05 -23.49 -24.34
CA LYS A 604 9.31 -23.05 -24.94
C LYS A 604 9.41 -21.52 -24.98
N THR A 605 8.37 -20.83 -25.44
CA THR A 605 8.35 -19.35 -25.47
C THR A 605 8.41 -18.75 -24.06
N VAL A 606 7.68 -19.33 -23.10
CA VAL A 606 7.71 -18.88 -21.70
C VAL A 606 9.12 -19.03 -21.12
N PHE A 607 9.74 -20.21 -21.26
CA PHE A 607 11.08 -20.47 -20.75
C PHE A 607 12.15 -19.63 -21.44
N GLN A 608 12.02 -19.37 -22.75
CA GLN A 608 12.90 -18.47 -23.48
C GLN A 608 12.82 -17.05 -22.94
N SER A 609 11.60 -16.53 -22.74
CA SER A 609 11.39 -15.19 -22.18
C SER A 609 11.94 -15.07 -20.77
N GLU A 610 11.76 -16.08 -19.92
CA GLU A 610 12.34 -16.10 -18.57
C GLU A 610 13.87 -16.10 -18.59
N TRP A 611 14.45 -16.87 -19.50
CA TRP A 611 15.89 -16.95 -19.67
C TRP A 611 16.50 -15.62 -20.11
N GLU A 612 15.90 -14.98 -21.12
CA GLU A 612 16.33 -13.67 -21.63
C GLU A 612 16.17 -12.58 -20.56
N LYS A 613 15.08 -12.60 -19.80
CA LYS A 613 14.87 -11.65 -18.71
C LYS A 613 15.97 -11.76 -17.64
N ALA A 614 16.27 -12.98 -17.19
CA ALA A 614 17.33 -13.20 -16.19
C ALA A 614 18.72 -12.76 -16.71
N TYR A 615 18.97 -12.91 -18.02
CA TYR A 615 20.19 -12.43 -18.65
C TYR A 615 20.28 -10.89 -18.62
N LEU A 616 19.22 -10.19 -18.99
CA LEU A 616 19.15 -8.73 -18.94
C LEU A 616 19.32 -8.20 -17.52
N GLU A 617 18.68 -8.84 -16.53
CA GLU A 617 18.85 -8.50 -15.11
C GLU A 617 20.31 -8.67 -14.65
N SER A 618 21.02 -9.69 -15.15
CA SER A 618 22.44 -9.88 -14.86
C SER A 618 23.35 -8.84 -15.52
N GLN A 619 23.04 -8.40 -16.74
CA GLN A 619 23.80 -7.35 -17.44
C GLN A 619 23.59 -5.98 -16.79
N LEU A 620 22.36 -5.67 -16.36
CA LEU A 620 22.07 -4.44 -15.61
C LEU A 620 22.87 -4.34 -14.30
N ARG A 621 23.28 -5.48 -13.72
CA ARG A 621 24.14 -5.51 -12.53
C ARG A 621 25.62 -5.26 -12.85
N SER A 622 26.09 -5.59 -14.05
CA SER A 622 27.51 -5.38 -14.41
C SER A 622 27.85 -3.91 -14.65
N ASP A 623 26.88 -3.11 -15.09
CA ASP A 623 27.08 -1.69 -15.45
C ASP A 623 26.98 -0.72 -14.26
N GLN A 624 26.73 -1.23 -13.05
CA GLN A 624 26.59 -0.43 -11.84
C GLN A 624 27.96 -0.01 -11.27
N THR A 625 28.07 1.23 -10.82
CA THR A 625 29.26 1.74 -10.11
C THR A 625 29.48 1.00 -8.78
N PRO A 626 30.70 0.98 -8.22
CA PRO A 626 30.97 0.28 -6.96
C PRO A 626 30.11 0.75 -5.77
N VAL A 627 29.76 2.04 -5.73
CA VAL A 627 28.90 2.63 -4.68
C VAL A 627 27.45 2.20 -4.86
N GLU A 628 26.95 2.18 -6.10
CA GLU A 628 25.64 1.61 -6.39
C GLU A 628 25.64 0.13 -6.00
N ARG A 629 26.63 -0.65 -6.43
CA ARG A 629 26.75 -2.07 -6.10
C ARG A 629 26.76 -2.33 -4.58
N GLU A 630 27.49 -1.53 -3.80
CA GLU A 630 27.53 -1.65 -2.32
C GLU A 630 26.20 -1.25 -1.66
N VAL A 631 25.53 -0.22 -2.16
CA VAL A 631 24.19 0.19 -1.70
C VAL A 631 23.15 -0.89 -2.07
N LEU A 632 23.26 -1.49 -3.26
CA LEU A 632 22.35 -2.50 -3.79
C LEU A 632 22.51 -3.87 -3.12
N ASP A 633 23.74 -4.25 -2.74
CA ASP A 633 24.02 -5.48 -1.99
C ASP A 633 23.51 -5.43 -0.54
N ARG A 634 23.31 -4.23 0.02
CA ARG A 634 22.87 -4.02 1.42
C ARG A 634 21.43 -3.55 1.55
N MET A 635 20.89 -2.87 0.54
CA MET A 635 19.48 -2.49 0.52
C MET A 635 18.58 -3.73 0.36
N PRO A 636 17.35 -3.69 0.91
CA PRO A 636 16.32 -4.64 0.50
C PRO A 636 16.20 -4.61 -1.03
N PRO A 637 15.99 -5.74 -1.74
CA PRO A 637 15.69 -5.79 -3.18
C PRO A 637 14.64 -4.76 -3.66
N ILE A 638 13.91 -4.13 -2.73
CA ILE A 638 12.97 -3.04 -2.94
C ILE A 638 13.52 -1.79 -3.61
N ALA A 639 14.80 -1.50 -3.44
CA ALA A 639 15.44 -0.40 -4.13
C ALA A 639 15.93 -0.82 -5.53
N LEU A 640 16.23 -2.10 -5.71
CA LEU A 640 16.96 -2.66 -6.85
C LEU A 640 16.13 -2.69 -8.14
N GLU A 641 14.86 -3.08 -8.08
CA GLU A 641 14.02 -3.09 -9.30
C GLU A 641 13.46 -1.72 -9.65
N ILE A 642 13.35 -0.80 -8.68
CA ILE A 642 12.92 0.55 -9.01
C ILE A 642 14.06 1.37 -9.63
N LEU A 643 15.32 1.11 -9.24
CA LEU A 643 16.49 1.68 -9.90
C LEU A 643 16.75 1.08 -11.30
N ALA A 644 16.51 -0.22 -11.49
CA ALA A 644 16.75 -0.90 -12.78
C ALA A 644 15.67 -0.64 -13.86
N ILE A 645 14.51 -0.09 -13.48
CA ILE A 645 13.45 0.31 -14.41
C ILE A 645 13.63 1.78 -14.85
N GLN A 646 14.57 2.56 -14.30
CA GLN A 646 14.43 4.03 -14.29
C GLN A 646 15.69 4.90 -14.51
N LEU A 647 16.74 4.46 -15.21
CA LEU A 647 17.88 5.35 -15.50
C LEU A 647 18.26 5.39 -17.00
N CYS A 648 18.92 6.49 -17.39
CA CYS A 648 18.93 7.22 -18.69
C CYS A 648 17.66 8.09 -18.83
N ASP A 649 17.67 9.42 -18.81
CA ASP A 649 18.65 10.37 -19.35
C ASP A 649 18.90 11.58 -18.43
N ASP A 650 20.16 12.03 -18.42
CA ASP A 650 20.48 13.44 -18.56
C ASP A 650 20.10 13.84 -19.99
N ASP A 651 19.05 14.63 -20.20
CA ASP A 651 19.14 15.62 -21.25
C ASP A 651 18.27 16.84 -20.96
N GLY A 652 18.93 17.99 -21.06
CA GLY A 652 18.34 19.29 -20.80
C GLY A 652 17.23 19.58 -21.78
N LEU A 653 16.04 19.84 -21.24
CA LEU A 653 15.01 20.56 -21.97
C LEU A 653 15.56 21.93 -22.42
N ILE A 654 15.76 22.05 -23.73
CA ILE A 654 15.83 23.35 -24.39
C ILE A 654 14.41 23.90 -24.36
N HIS A 655 14.19 24.93 -23.53
CA HIS A 655 12.97 25.70 -23.63
C HIS A 655 13.20 26.82 -24.65
N SER A 656 12.59 26.68 -25.81
CA SER A 656 12.37 27.79 -26.73
C SER A 656 11.11 28.52 -26.25
N SER A 657 11.26 29.79 -25.94
CA SER A 657 10.11 30.68 -25.71
C SER A 657 10.07 31.69 -26.84
N VAL A 658 8.91 31.79 -27.47
CA VAL A 658 8.64 32.80 -28.49
C VAL A 658 7.98 33.98 -27.78
N SER A 659 8.63 35.14 -27.81
CA SER A 659 8.04 36.37 -27.30
C SER A 659 7.89 37.38 -28.45
N PRO A 660 6.85 38.24 -28.41
CA PRO A 660 6.75 39.34 -29.36
C PRO A 660 7.98 40.23 -29.26
N SER A 661 8.57 40.60 -30.40
CA SER A 661 9.61 41.62 -30.46
C SER A 661 8.96 43.02 -30.37
N ASP A 662 9.75 44.05 -30.08
CA ASP A 662 9.31 45.45 -30.15
C ASP A 662 8.93 45.87 -31.59
N ASP A 663 9.35 45.08 -32.58
CA ASP A 663 8.88 45.17 -33.97
C ASP A 663 7.68 44.22 -34.18
N PRO A 664 6.49 44.74 -34.52
CA PRO A 664 5.26 43.95 -34.62
C PRO A 664 5.29 42.90 -35.74
N ASP A 665 6.21 43.00 -36.71
CA ASP A 665 6.34 42.05 -37.82
C ASP A 665 7.43 40.98 -37.58
N ILE A 666 8.10 40.99 -36.41
CA ILE A 666 9.20 40.05 -36.09
C ILE A 666 8.91 39.32 -34.76
N MET A 667 9.00 37.99 -34.78
CA MET A 667 8.94 37.15 -33.57
C MET A 667 10.36 36.87 -33.05
N ALA A 668 10.63 37.19 -31.78
CA ALA A 668 11.90 36.86 -31.16
C ALA A 668 11.83 35.45 -30.53
N ILE A 669 12.57 34.50 -31.11
CA ILE A 669 12.75 33.17 -30.52
C ILE A 669 13.98 33.22 -29.64
N ARG A 670 13.78 33.17 -28.31
CA ARG A 670 14.90 33.01 -27.37
C ARG A 670 15.05 31.53 -27.03
N GLU A 671 16.21 31.00 -27.38
CA GLU A 671 16.65 29.68 -26.96
C GLU A 671 17.43 29.84 -25.64
N VAL A 672 16.81 29.49 -24.52
CA VAL A 672 17.49 29.54 -23.22
C VAL A 672 18.03 28.15 -22.91
N ARG A 673 19.33 27.97 -23.10
CA ARG A 673 20.03 26.79 -22.56
C ARG A 673 20.13 26.95 -21.04
N ARG A 674 19.57 25.98 -20.30
CA ARG A 674 19.82 25.89 -18.85
C ARG A 674 21.31 25.56 -18.64
N PRO A 675 22.03 26.30 -17.78
CA PRO A 675 23.39 25.92 -17.39
C PRO A 675 23.32 24.55 -16.69
N ARG A 676 24.25 23.65 -17.03
CA ARG A 676 24.32 22.32 -16.41
C ARG A 676 24.67 22.48 -14.93
N ALA A 677 24.33 21.50 -14.10
CA ALA A 677 24.68 21.50 -12.67
C ALA A 677 26.19 21.76 -12.44
N LEU A 678 27.01 21.34 -13.40
CA LEU A 678 28.46 21.53 -13.44
C LEU A 678 28.90 22.97 -13.75
N ASP A 679 28.15 23.68 -14.61
CA ASP A 679 28.39 25.08 -14.93
C ASP A 679 28.02 25.99 -13.75
N LEU A 680 26.95 25.63 -13.02
CA LEU A 680 26.51 26.31 -11.79
C LEU A 680 27.47 26.08 -10.61
N MET A 681 28.27 25.02 -10.66
CA MET A 681 29.33 24.72 -9.69
C MET A 681 30.69 25.31 -10.08
N GLY A 682 30.80 26.03 -11.20
CA GLY A 682 32.07 26.59 -11.68
C GLY A 682 33.13 25.53 -12.03
N TRP A 683 32.71 24.33 -12.41
CA TRP A 683 33.61 23.21 -12.64
C TRP A 683 34.20 23.27 -14.06
N ASN A 684 35.50 23.57 -14.17
CA ASN A 684 36.20 23.72 -15.45
C ASN A 684 36.72 22.40 -16.06
N GLY A 685 36.16 21.25 -15.65
CA GLY A 685 36.62 19.91 -16.05
C GLY A 685 37.92 19.46 -15.38
N PHE A 686 38.32 18.22 -15.64
CA PHE A 686 39.64 17.71 -15.25
C PHE A 686 40.70 18.19 -16.24
N GLN A 687 41.82 18.71 -15.74
CA GLN A 687 43.00 18.89 -16.58
C GLN A 687 43.56 17.52 -16.94
N SER A 688 44.10 17.35 -18.15
CA SER A 688 44.65 16.06 -18.63
C SER A 688 45.76 15.49 -17.74
N SER A 689 46.31 16.29 -16.82
CA SER A 689 47.26 15.89 -15.78
C SER A 689 46.61 15.33 -14.50
N GLN A 690 45.28 15.29 -14.44
CA GLN A 690 44.48 14.77 -13.32
C GLN A 690 43.78 13.44 -13.65
N LEU A 691 44.00 12.94 -14.86
CA LEU A 691 43.80 11.54 -15.28
C LEU A 691 45.17 10.87 -15.37
#